data_AF-A0A640KJY1-F1
#
_entry.id   AF-A0A640KJY1-F1
#
_cell.length_a   1.000
_cell.length_b   1.000
_cell.length_c   1.000
_cell.angle_alpha   90.00
_cell.angle_beta   90.00
_cell.angle_gamma   90.00
#
_symmetry.space_group_name_H-M   'P 1'
#
loop_
_entity.id
_entity.type
_entity.pdbx_description
1 polymer ?
#
loop_
_entity_poly.entity_id
_entity_poly.type
_entity_poly.pdbx_seq_one_letter_code
_entity_poly.pdbx_strand_id
1 'polypeptide(L)'
;MAPYSQCLTTALSLSRLDFTNVLISAINKSVMGVHIFDLDCPQVSLSGFGTGWMATTTYAGFTEGGTVKCHINVSSSDYSGVIGVGLILYPGEIQLTRTIEEPESPDMCVTSASTLTNCHVNMTVYDLYLNPPNETLYEVLRKMKDFVDIYARDAVCKTLAPLLQSSMVNNSFPFTPERKDEGRTILPLNQSPLIRALMSILSQVTIGGVHFSVAAQPQRLSFLISRPGGTHARYAGDLVPAPPDESSVDWVRGLVDACAEGALPNPITVYGMPGNITDLVAELNSSQTLFATFDVDVSVAASKDNWISIYLDDGVAIENLRMQPKTDGLGTLLTQLAAPKLEKMINEKIASALALLAGSVVLRADDNEKTNRTVKLSLGRYTAVRDSPLLASMIVVSCLGVLACVLLVWRNVRRHRAKPVLSSTTGAPLSVFRIVAEDVFLISGVVVCLLLFVASNTMTGATVVLGGEVNTYSFSLGSTITDLWHAGLYPLCVCVLLFSGVYPYMKLLGILFFTVWAHRPSSRVLKLIDYIGKLSLIDTFALMVMVSGLEIPSIAYVWIHRSFYLFMYATILSIALGNYATLLWRAGTTLRREDSEKKGTRGSVAFSSAEVEPATTSPLEPQVSFPSMNGSSVPRGGPSAPNERESRRRRYWRQAAKVGLCIPSMLMIACSIPAWVVPTFRYSIGGFARLLTPPGQSLTLWKLSSLGGRNDALDLLAVCFFTILIAPCLYVALYPKCAFLASWCAVDVLVIACVVGLLQLQQFVRFVLKDDKDILCTAHASLLWPIYPLAVAAVLVWVYIAREFLQHVFTRKALTAMPPNP
;
A
#
# COMPACT_ATOMS: atom_id res chain seq x y z
N MET A 1 9.12 -12.90 -27.18
CA MET A 1 10.55 -13.29 -27.22
C MET A 1 10.58 -14.80 -27.28
N ALA A 2 10.97 -15.39 -28.40
CA ALA A 2 11.01 -16.84 -28.61
C ALA A 2 12.24 -17.43 -27.91
N PRO A 3 12.12 -18.26 -26.86
CA PRO A 3 13.25 -18.82 -26.12
C PRO A 3 13.57 -20.21 -26.67
N TYR A 4 14.04 -20.31 -27.92
CA TYR A 4 14.19 -21.62 -28.59
C TYR A 4 15.54 -21.74 -29.29
N SER A 5 16.64 -22.06 -28.57
CA SER A 5 17.85 -22.71 -29.14
C SER A 5 19.02 -23.04 -28.19
N GLN A 6 18.95 -22.85 -26.87
CA GLN A 6 20.18 -22.73 -26.07
C GLN A 6 20.95 -24.03 -25.69
N CYS A 7 20.48 -25.23 -26.03
CA CYS A 7 21.06 -26.48 -25.49
C CYS A 7 22.52 -26.78 -25.89
N LEU A 8 23.09 -26.16 -26.93
CA LEU A 8 24.46 -26.42 -27.40
C LEU A 8 25.47 -25.33 -27.02
N THR A 9 24.99 -24.16 -26.62
CA THR A 9 25.78 -22.92 -26.52
C THR A 9 26.75 -22.88 -25.32
N THR A 10 26.54 -23.72 -24.32
CA THR A 10 27.03 -23.48 -22.94
C THR A 10 28.25 -24.27 -22.52
N ALA A 11 28.58 -25.38 -23.18
CA ALA A 11 29.88 -26.02 -22.97
C ALA A 11 31.04 -25.19 -23.56
N LEU A 12 30.71 -24.25 -24.45
CA LEU A 12 31.65 -23.48 -25.25
C LEU A 12 31.50 -21.97 -24.98
N SER A 13 31.02 -21.53 -23.81
CA SER A 13 31.01 -20.10 -23.46
C SER A 13 31.83 -19.80 -22.20
N LEU A 14 32.72 -20.72 -21.84
CA LEU A 14 33.64 -20.56 -20.73
C LEU A 14 34.86 -19.80 -21.23
N SER A 15 35.20 -18.71 -20.55
CA SER A 15 36.39 -17.89 -20.87
C SER A 15 37.68 -18.70 -20.75
N ARG A 16 37.66 -19.77 -19.95
CA ARG A 16 38.74 -20.73 -19.82
C ARG A 16 38.24 -22.11 -19.36
N LEU A 17 38.73 -23.16 -19.99
CA LEU A 17 38.48 -24.57 -19.70
C LEU A 17 39.81 -25.26 -19.44
N ASP A 18 40.04 -25.68 -18.19
CA ASP A 18 41.22 -26.45 -17.81
C ASP A 18 40.78 -27.90 -17.49
N PHE A 19 41.09 -28.86 -18.37
CA PHE A 19 40.89 -30.29 -18.11
C PHE A 19 42.18 -30.92 -17.56
N THR A 20 42.00 -31.86 -16.63
CA THR A 20 43.08 -32.68 -16.08
C THR A 20 42.84 -34.16 -16.39
N ASN A 21 43.92 -34.87 -16.73
CA ASN A 21 43.96 -36.33 -16.97
C ASN A 21 42.98 -36.81 -18.06
N VAL A 22 43.04 -36.20 -19.24
CA VAL A 22 42.25 -36.66 -20.39
C VAL A 22 42.96 -37.85 -21.04
N LEU A 23 42.43 -39.05 -20.79
CA LEU A 23 42.98 -40.29 -21.31
C LEU A 23 42.47 -40.54 -22.74
N ILE A 24 43.36 -40.50 -23.73
CA ILE A 24 43.02 -40.73 -25.14
C ILE A 24 43.48 -42.14 -25.51
N SER A 25 42.62 -43.12 -25.23
CA SER A 25 42.91 -44.57 -25.34
C SER A 25 43.02 -45.11 -26.78
N ALA A 26 42.98 -44.24 -27.80
CA ALA A 26 42.87 -44.66 -29.20
C ALA A 26 44.21 -44.80 -29.95
N ILE A 27 45.35 -44.52 -29.32
CA ILE A 27 46.66 -44.52 -30.00
C ILE A 27 47.46 -45.75 -29.60
N ASN A 28 47.50 -46.75 -30.49
CA ASN A 28 48.43 -47.88 -30.44
C ASN A 28 49.02 -48.08 -31.84
N LYS A 29 50.21 -47.53 -32.10
CA LYS A 29 50.89 -47.61 -33.40
C LYS A 29 52.39 -47.84 -33.24
N SER A 30 52.97 -48.58 -34.16
CA SER A 30 54.42 -48.74 -34.30
C SER A 30 54.89 -47.87 -35.47
N VAL A 31 55.83 -46.96 -35.20
CA VAL A 31 56.43 -46.08 -36.22
C VAL A 31 57.94 -46.25 -36.14
N MET A 32 58.55 -46.74 -37.24
CA MET A 32 60.02 -46.94 -37.33
C MET A 32 60.62 -47.78 -36.18
N GLY A 33 59.92 -48.83 -35.74
CA GLY A 33 60.38 -49.71 -34.65
C GLY A 33 60.09 -49.19 -33.24
N VAL A 34 59.50 -48.00 -33.13
CA VAL A 34 59.08 -47.38 -31.87
C VAL A 34 57.58 -47.62 -31.67
N HIS A 35 57.23 -48.39 -30.64
CA HIS A 35 55.86 -48.65 -30.23
C HIS A 35 55.38 -47.54 -29.30
N ILE A 36 54.33 -46.85 -29.74
CA ILE A 36 53.73 -45.72 -29.04
C ILE A 36 52.34 -46.15 -28.55
N PHE A 37 52.09 -46.03 -27.25
CA PHE A 37 50.83 -46.40 -26.61
C PHE A 37 50.49 -45.42 -25.47
N ASP A 38 49.23 -45.40 -25.03
CA ASP A 38 48.72 -44.60 -23.90
C ASP A 38 49.09 -43.10 -23.96
N LEU A 39 48.37 -42.34 -24.81
CA LEU A 39 48.41 -40.87 -24.79
C LEU A 39 47.55 -40.36 -23.62
N ASP A 40 48.19 -39.71 -22.65
CA ASP A 40 47.54 -39.04 -21.52
C ASP A 40 47.82 -37.54 -21.59
N CYS A 41 46.79 -36.71 -21.51
CA CYS A 41 46.91 -35.26 -21.49
C CYS A 41 46.56 -34.72 -20.10
N PRO A 42 47.54 -34.60 -19.18
CA PRO A 42 47.28 -34.19 -17.79
C PRO A 42 46.87 -32.72 -17.66
N GLN A 43 47.16 -31.89 -18.67
CA GLN A 43 46.84 -30.47 -18.64
C GLN A 43 46.37 -30.00 -20.02
N VAL A 44 45.08 -29.76 -20.17
CA VAL A 44 44.47 -29.19 -21.38
C VAL A 44 43.82 -27.87 -20.97
N SER A 45 44.44 -26.75 -21.32
CA SER A 45 43.91 -25.41 -21.08
C SER A 45 43.42 -24.79 -22.39
N LEU A 46 42.15 -24.41 -22.46
CA LEU A 46 41.54 -23.77 -23.62
C LEU A 46 40.96 -22.44 -23.18
N SER A 47 41.22 -21.37 -23.92
CA SER A 47 40.74 -20.01 -23.62
C SER A 47 39.76 -19.51 -24.68
N GLY A 48 38.86 -18.65 -24.22
CA GLY A 48 37.96 -17.84 -25.03
C GLY A 48 37.14 -18.63 -26.02
N PHE A 49 36.20 -19.45 -25.54
CA PHE A 49 35.17 -19.94 -26.44
C PHE A 49 34.09 -18.85 -26.63
N GLY A 50 34.18 -18.13 -27.74
CA GLY A 50 33.16 -17.20 -28.18
C GLY A 50 32.09 -17.94 -28.95
N THR A 51 30.81 -17.62 -28.70
CA THR A 51 29.69 -18.27 -29.39
C THR A 51 28.86 -17.24 -30.12
N GLY A 52 28.47 -17.57 -31.36
CA GLY A 52 27.56 -16.75 -32.16
C GLY A 52 26.52 -17.62 -32.84
N TRP A 53 25.25 -17.38 -32.54
CA TRP A 53 24.16 -17.93 -33.36
C TRP A 53 24.02 -17.07 -34.62
N MET A 54 24.25 -17.66 -35.79
CA MET A 54 23.75 -17.06 -37.03
C MET A 54 22.24 -17.29 -37.11
N ALA A 55 21.52 -16.44 -37.86
CA ALA A 55 20.05 -16.48 -37.97
C ALA A 55 19.48 -17.79 -38.56
N THR A 56 20.32 -18.75 -38.92
CA THR A 56 20.01 -19.94 -39.71
C THR A 56 20.66 -21.17 -39.07
N THR A 57 19.97 -21.92 -38.20
CA THR A 57 20.23 -23.34 -37.76
C THR A 57 21.67 -23.83 -37.48
N THR A 58 22.68 -22.96 -37.53
CA THR A 58 24.11 -23.25 -37.49
C THR A 58 24.71 -22.52 -36.30
N TYR A 59 25.54 -23.25 -35.58
CA TYR A 59 26.26 -22.78 -34.41
C TYR A 59 27.73 -22.69 -34.77
N ALA A 60 28.34 -21.52 -34.61
CA ALA A 60 29.78 -21.35 -34.75
C ALA A 60 30.39 -21.06 -33.37
N GLY A 61 31.29 -21.94 -32.93
CA GLY A 61 32.15 -21.73 -31.77
C GLY A 61 33.53 -21.28 -32.24
N PHE A 62 33.99 -20.15 -31.72
CA PHE A 62 35.35 -19.65 -31.91
C PHE A 62 36.15 -19.95 -30.66
N THR A 63 37.34 -20.52 -30.78
CA THR A 63 38.29 -20.60 -29.66
C THR A 63 39.31 -19.48 -29.81
N GLU A 64 39.72 -18.83 -28.73
CA GLU A 64 40.84 -17.86 -28.68
C GLU A 64 42.21 -18.55 -28.57
N GLY A 65 42.23 -19.89 -28.60
CA GLY A 65 43.45 -20.70 -28.48
C GLY A 65 43.61 -21.34 -27.10
N GLY A 66 44.75 -21.94 -26.83
CA GLY A 66 45.00 -22.70 -25.60
C GLY A 66 46.34 -23.44 -25.59
N THR A 67 46.65 -24.11 -24.48
CA THR A 67 47.83 -24.98 -24.36
C THR A 67 47.45 -26.37 -23.89
N VAL A 68 47.97 -27.40 -24.54
CA VAL A 68 47.70 -28.80 -24.23
C VAL A 68 49.03 -29.50 -24.02
N LYS A 69 49.23 -30.06 -22.83
CA LYS A 69 50.38 -30.89 -22.50
C LYS A 69 49.94 -32.31 -22.40
N CYS A 70 50.62 -33.17 -23.14
CA CYS A 70 50.39 -34.60 -23.15
C CYS A 70 51.67 -35.38 -22.96
N HIS A 71 51.50 -36.62 -22.55
CA HIS A 71 52.51 -37.62 -22.34
C HIS A 71 52.12 -38.86 -23.13
N ILE A 72 53.09 -39.47 -23.78
CA ILE A 72 52.87 -40.68 -24.55
C ILE A 72 53.89 -41.72 -24.12
N ASN A 73 53.42 -42.91 -23.75
CA ASN A 73 54.32 -44.00 -23.42
C ASN A 73 54.93 -44.57 -24.70
N VAL A 74 56.25 -44.74 -24.66
CA VAL A 74 57.02 -45.22 -25.79
C VAL A 74 57.92 -46.36 -25.37
N SER A 75 57.84 -47.44 -26.14
CA SER A 75 58.72 -48.60 -26.03
C SER A 75 59.38 -48.88 -27.37
N SER A 76 60.69 -49.11 -27.33
CA SER A 76 61.53 -49.60 -28.43
C SER A 76 62.40 -50.72 -27.86
N SER A 77 63.11 -51.47 -28.73
CA SER A 77 63.92 -52.64 -28.33
C SER A 77 64.80 -52.40 -27.11
N ASP A 78 65.37 -51.19 -26.98
CA ASP A 78 66.35 -50.84 -25.95
C ASP A 78 65.97 -49.55 -25.18
N TYR A 79 64.74 -49.06 -25.33
CA TYR A 79 64.30 -47.82 -24.69
C TYR A 79 62.83 -47.90 -24.26
N SER A 80 62.58 -47.63 -22.98
CA SER A 80 61.23 -47.42 -22.45
C SER A 80 61.21 -46.05 -21.79
N GLY A 81 60.32 -45.18 -22.23
CA GLY A 81 60.23 -43.82 -21.72
C GLY A 81 58.92 -43.15 -22.09
N VAL A 82 58.82 -41.87 -21.76
CA VAL A 82 57.64 -41.05 -22.03
C VAL A 82 58.05 -39.89 -22.93
N ILE A 83 57.28 -39.67 -23.99
CA ILE A 83 57.39 -38.47 -24.81
C ILE A 83 56.42 -37.44 -24.26
N GLY A 84 56.94 -36.31 -23.76
CA GLY A 84 56.15 -35.12 -23.46
C GLY A 84 55.92 -34.31 -24.72
N VAL A 85 54.67 -33.98 -25.00
CA VAL A 85 54.23 -33.16 -26.14
C VAL A 85 53.48 -31.94 -25.61
N GLY A 86 54.01 -30.76 -25.86
CA GLY A 86 53.34 -29.48 -25.64
C GLY A 86 52.79 -28.94 -26.97
N LEU A 87 51.47 -28.74 -27.03
CA LEU A 87 50.76 -28.15 -28.15
C LEU A 87 50.22 -26.77 -27.78
N ILE A 88 50.35 -25.81 -28.68
CA ILE A 88 49.62 -24.54 -28.63
C ILE A 88 48.48 -24.64 -29.64
N LEU A 89 47.26 -24.37 -29.18
CA LEU A 89 46.12 -24.10 -30.05
C LEU A 89 46.11 -22.62 -30.39
N TYR A 90 46.08 -22.31 -31.68
CA TYR A 90 45.74 -20.98 -32.15
C TYR A 90 44.23 -20.82 -32.24
N PRO A 91 43.73 -19.57 -32.33
CA PRO A 91 42.33 -19.31 -32.56
C PRO A 91 41.80 -20.09 -33.77
N GLY A 92 40.63 -20.71 -33.60
CA GLY A 92 40.05 -21.62 -34.58
C GLY A 92 38.53 -21.59 -34.52
N GLU A 93 37.88 -22.16 -35.53
CA GLU A 93 36.43 -22.16 -35.68
C GLU A 93 35.89 -23.59 -35.77
N ILE A 94 34.90 -23.91 -34.95
CA ILE A 94 34.19 -25.19 -34.94
C ILE A 94 32.70 -24.88 -35.18
N GLN A 95 32.17 -25.32 -36.32
CA GLN A 95 30.77 -25.15 -36.68
C GLN A 95 29.98 -26.46 -36.51
N LEU A 96 28.90 -26.38 -35.76
CA LEU A 96 27.93 -27.45 -35.55
C LEU A 96 26.61 -27.04 -36.20
N THR A 97 26.05 -27.86 -37.09
CA THR A 97 24.75 -27.60 -37.70
C THR A 97 23.71 -28.53 -37.10
N ARG A 98 22.51 -28.00 -36.83
CA ARG A 98 21.41 -28.79 -36.29
C ARG A 98 20.68 -29.53 -37.41
N THR A 99 20.37 -30.80 -37.18
CA THR A 99 19.46 -31.57 -38.06
C THR A 99 18.04 -31.47 -37.51
N ILE A 100 17.14 -30.86 -38.29
CA ILE A 100 15.71 -30.78 -37.97
C ILE A 100 15.05 -32.00 -38.63
N GLU A 101 14.58 -32.96 -37.84
CA GLU A 101 13.99 -34.19 -38.38
C GLU A 101 12.60 -33.96 -38.99
N GLU A 102 11.82 -32.97 -38.51
CA GLU A 102 10.52 -32.59 -39.11
C GLU A 102 10.23 -31.07 -38.93
N PRO A 103 10.16 -30.27 -40.00
CA PRO A 103 10.01 -28.81 -39.91
C PRO A 103 8.59 -28.32 -39.55
N GLU A 104 7.58 -29.19 -39.53
CA GLU A 104 6.17 -28.80 -39.31
C GLU A 104 5.60 -29.23 -37.95
N SER A 105 6.40 -29.91 -37.11
CA SER A 105 5.96 -30.34 -35.78
C SER A 105 6.03 -29.19 -34.76
N PRO A 106 5.01 -28.99 -33.90
CA PRO A 106 5.09 -28.06 -32.77
C PRO A 106 6.20 -28.43 -31.76
N ASP A 107 6.74 -29.65 -31.85
CA ASP A 107 7.90 -30.15 -31.09
C ASP A 107 9.24 -29.88 -31.79
N MET A 108 9.34 -28.81 -32.60
CA MET A 108 10.56 -28.37 -33.31
C MET A 108 11.80 -28.20 -32.40
N CYS A 109 11.65 -28.19 -31.08
CA CYS A 109 12.74 -28.06 -30.11
C CYS A 109 13.30 -29.38 -29.55
N VAL A 110 12.82 -30.55 -29.99
CA VAL A 110 13.15 -31.84 -29.35
C VAL A 110 14.33 -32.58 -30.00
N THR A 111 14.81 -32.19 -31.18
CA THR A 111 15.94 -32.88 -31.80
C THR A 111 17.28 -32.47 -31.19
N SER A 112 17.90 -33.41 -30.48
CA SER A 112 19.26 -33.33 -29.92
C SER A 112 20.36 -33.67 -30.95
N ALA A 113 19.95 -33.99 -32.17
CA ALA A 113 20.85 -34.33 -33.26
C ALA A 113 21.54 -33.06 -33.80
N SER A 114 22.87 -33.08 -33.74
CA SER A 114 23.75 -32.08 -34.35
C SER A 114 24.78 -32.80 -35.23
N THR A 115 25.32 -32.10 -36.20
CA THR A 115 26.38 -32.61 -37.08
C THR A 115 27.50 -31.58 -37.15
N LEU A 116 28.74 -32.02 -36.95
CA LEU A 116 29.93 -31.19 -37.16
C LEU A 116 30.09 -30.88 -38.65
N THR A 117 29.83 -29.63 -39.05
CA THR A 117 29.87 -29.21 -40.45
C THR A 117 31.20 -28.60 -40.85
N ASN A 118 31.89 -27.93 -39.92
CA ASN A 118 33.22 -27.38 -40.16
C ASN A 118 34.05 -27.46 -38.88
N CYS A 119 35.33 -27.82 -38.99
CA CYS A 119 36.26 -27.82 -37.87
C CYS A 119 37.61 -27.36 -38.38
N HIS A 120 37.97 -26.12 -38.06
CA HIS A 120 39.20 -25.49 -38.47
C HIS A 120 39.99 -25.07 -37.22
N VAL A 121 40.84 -25.98 -36.74
CA VAL A 121 41.71 -25.75 -35.58
C VAL A 121 43.16 -25.81 -36.05
N ASN A 122 43.91 -24.74 -35.81
CA ASN A 122 45.35 -24.71 -36.05
C ASN A 122 46.09 -25.01 -34.74
N MET A 123 47.00 -25.97 -34.81
CA MET A 123 47.83 -26.40 -33.68
C MET A 123 49.28 -26.45 -34.12
N THR A 124 50.18 -26.13 -33.20
CA THR A 124 51.61 -26.33 -33.37
C THR A 124 52.22 -26.96 -32.13
N VAL A 125 53.16 -27.89 -32.34
CA VAL A 125 54.00 -28.44 -31.28
C VAL A 125 55.03 -27.40 -30.86
N TYR A 126 54.89 -26.85 -29.65
CA TYR A 126 55.85 -25.89 -29.09
C TYR A 126 56.94 -26.57 -28.27
N ASP A 127 56.63 -27.73 -27.68
CA ASP A 127 57.54 -28.48 -26.84
C ASP A 127 57.45 -29.98 -27.13
N LEU A 128 58.60 -30.64 -27.21
CA LEU A 128 58.68 -32.07 -27.49
C LEU A 128 59.95 -32.60 -26.83
N TYR A 129 59.80 -33.43 -25.79
CA TYR A 129 60.93 -33.96 -25.04
C TYR A 129 60.75 -35.43 -24.68
N LEU A 130 61.86 -36.15 -24.54
CA LEU A 130 61.90 -37.53 -24.04
C LEU A 130 62.29 -37.55 -22.57
N ASN A 131 61.64 -38.40 -21.80
CA ASN A 131 62.02 -38.70 -20.43
C ASN A 131 62.13 -40.22 -20.25
N PRO A 132 63.35 -40.78 -20.08
CA PRO A 132 64.66 -40.11 -20.00
C PRO A 132 65.22 -39.67 -21.37
N PRO A 133 66.10 -38.65 -21.44
CA PRO A 133 66.62 -38.13 -22.71
C PRO A 133 67.53 -39.16 -23.42
N ASN A 134 67.40 -39.27 -24.75
CA ASN A 134 68.24 -40.12 -25.60
C ASN A 134 68.55 -39.40 -26.92
N GLU A 135 69.83 -39.19 -27.23
CA GLU A 135 70.27 -38.44 -28.42
C GLU A 135 69.83 -39.09 -29.74
N THR A 136 69.82 -40.42 -29.81
CA THR A 136 69.46 -41.14 -31.06
C THR A 136 67.96 -41.03 -31.39
N LEU A 137 67.12 -41.04 -30.36
CA LEU A 137 65.67 -40.84 -30.49
C LEU A 137 65.30 -39.37 -30.70
N TYR A 138 66.18 -38.42 -30.37
CA TYR A 138 65.91 -37.00 -30.56
C TYR A 138 65.81 -36.61 -32.04
N GLU A 139 66.61 -37.23 -32.93
CA GLU A 139 66.47 -37.04 -34.38
C GLU A 139 65.18 -37.66 -34.94
N VAL A 140 64.71 -38.76 -34.32
CA VAL A 140 63.41 -39.35 -34.64
C VAL A 140 62.27 -38.43 -34.19
N LEU A 141 62.34 -37.88 -32.97
CA LEU A 141 61.39 -36.89 -32.47
C LEU A 141 61.31 -35.66 -33.37
N ARG A 142 62.44 -35.18 -33.87
CA ARG A 142 62.49 -34.02 -34.77
C ARG A 142 61.69 -34.26 -36.05
N LYS A 143 61.81 -35.45 -36.64
CA LYS A 143 60.99 -35.87 -37.80
C LYS A 143 59.53 -36.16 -37.41
N MET A 144 59.30 -36.65 -36.19
CA MET A 144 57.95 -36.84 -35.66
C MET A 144 57.24 -35.51 -35.39
N LYS A 145 57.93 -34.40 -35.11
CA LYS A 145 57.31 -33.09 -34.90
C LYS A 145 56.45 -32.69 -36.10
N ASP A 146 56.99 -32.79 -37.31
CA ASP A 146 56.27 -32.47 -38.55
C ASP A 146 55.09 -33.44 -38.77
N PHE A 147 55.24 -34.70 -38.35
CA PHE A 147 54.17 -35.70 -38.41
C PHE A 147 53.04 -35.38 -37.41
N VAL A 148 53.37 -35.01 -36.16
CA VAL A 148 52.41 -34.67 -35.11
C VAL A 148 51.63 -33.40 -35.49
N ASP A 149 52.27 -32.39 -36.07
CA ASP A 149 51.58 -31.17 -36.54
C ASP A 149 50.51 -31.45 -37.61
N ILE A 150 50.72 -32.46 -38.45
CA ILE A 150 49.75 -32.88 -39.49
C ILE A 150 48.60 -33.68 -38.87
N TYR A 151 48.90 -34.65 -38.00
CA TYR A 151 47.89 -35.55 -37.44
C TYR A 151 47.10 -34.97 -36.27
N ALA A 152 47.66 -34.02 -35.51
CA ALA A 152 46.99 -33.41 -34.36
C ALA A 152 45.70 -32.68 -34.78
N ARG A 153 45.72 -31.99 -35.93
CA ARG A 153 44.52 -31.31 -36.46
C ARG A 153 43.40 -32.30 -36.75
N ASP A 154 43.75 -33.39 -37.42
CA ASP A 154 42.80 -34.42 -37.85
C ASP A 154 42.24 -35.20 -36.63
N ALA A 155 43.08 -35.45 -35.62
CA ALA A 155 42.68 -36.11 -34.38
C ALA A 155 41.67 -35.27 -33.56
N VAL A 156 41.90 -33.96 -33.45
CA VAL A 156 40.97 -33.06 -32.73
C VAL A 156 39.62 -33.02 -33.43
N CYS A 157 39.59 -32.83 -34.75
CA CYS A 157 38.33 -32.69 -35.47
C CYS A 157 37.58 -34.02 -35.64
N LYS A 158 38.27 -35.15 -35.83
CA LYS A 158 37.61 -36.45 -36.03
C LYS A 158 37.28 -37.20 -34.74
N THR A 159 38.02 -36.97 -33.67
CA THR A 159 37.91 -37.76 -32.43
C THR A 159 37.41 -36.92 -31.27
N LEU A 160 38.08 -35.80 -31.00
CA LEU A 160 37.79 -34.99 -29.81
C LEU A 160 36.47 -34.21 -29.96
N ALA A 161 36.23 -33.57 -31.10
CA ALA A 161 35.02 -32.79 -31.34
C ALA A 161 33.72 -33.63 -31.27
N PRO A 162 33.63 -34.83 -31.88
CA PRO A 162 32.45 -35.69 -31.74
C PRO A 162 32.25 -36.26 -30.33
N LEU A 163 33.33 -36.56 -29.60
CA LEU A 163 33.25 -36.99 -28.20
C LEU A 163 32.68 -35.87 -27.31
N LEU A 164 33.18 -34.65 -27.49
CA LEU A 164 32.63 -33.45 -26.84
C LEU A 164 31.14 -33.26 -27.18
N GLN A 165 30.80 -33.37 -28.46
CA GLN A 165 29.43 -33.24 -28.94
C GLN A 165 28.49 -34.28 -28.29
N SER A 166 28.86 -35.56 -28.30
CA SER A 166 28.04 -36.64 -27.71
C SER A 166 27.89 -36.50 -26.20
N SER A 167 28.96 -36.09 -25.50
CA SER A 167 28.92 -35.81 -24.05
C SER A 167 28.05 -34.59 -23.72
N MET A 168 27.96 -33.59 -24.59
CA MET A 168 27.06 -32.44 -24.41
C MET A 168 25.60 -32.82 -24.65
N VAL A 169 25.33 -33.58 -25.71
CA VAL A 169 23.99 -34.02 -26.08
C VAL A 169 23.38 -34.91 -24.99
N ASN A 170 24.13 -35.89 -24.48
CA ASN A 170 23.63 -36.80 -23.44
C ASN A 170 23.33 -36.12 -22.09
N ASN A 171 23.85 -34.91 -21.85
CA ASN A 171 23.62 -34.16 -20.61
C ASN A 171 22.66 -32.98 -20.79
N SER A 172 22.01 -32.86 -21.95
CA SER A 172 20.97 -31.86 -22.18
C SER A 172 19.60 -32.37 -21.72
N PHE A 173 18.91 -31.60 -20.87
CA PHE A 173 17.60 -31.98 -20.36
C PHE A 173 16.50 -31.68 -21.39
N PRO A 174 15.61 -32.63 -21.69
CA PRO A 174 14.46 -32.36 -22.54
C PRO A 174 13.50 -31.39 -21.85
N PHE A 175 12.83 -30.55 -22.65
CA PHE A 175 11.73 -29.71 -22.20
C PHE A 175 10.63 -30.61 -21.61
N THR A 176 10.15 -30.34 -20.38
CA THR A 176 9.05 -31.11 -19.80
C THR A 176 7.78 -30.88 -20.62
N PRO A 177 7.23 -31.93 -21.27
CA PRO A 177 6.02 -31.79 -22.08
C PRO A 177 4.86 -31.30 -21.20
N GLU A 178 3.91 -30.62 -21.83
CA GLU A 178 2.69 -30.15 -21.17
C GLU A 178 1.95 -31.35 -20.55
N ARG A 179 1.51 -31.21 -19.30
CA ARG A 179 0.91 -32.30 -18.55
C ARG A 179 -0.40 -32.71 -19.22
N LYS A 180 -0.54 -33.98 -19.60
CA LYS A 180 -1.79 -34.48 -20.18
C LYS A 180 -2.89 -34.43 -19.12
N ASP A 181 -4.07 -33.92 -19.51
CA ASP A 181 -5.27 -33.90 -18.68
C ASP A 181 -5.69 -35.35 -18.35
N GLU A 182 -5.21 -35.89 -17.22
CA GLU A 182 -5.56 -37.22 -16.70
C GLU A 182 -6.99 -37.25 -16.11
N GLY A 183 -7.99 -36.80 -16.88
CA GLY A 183 -9.40 -36.81 -16.49
C GLY A 183 -9.77 -35.83 -15.36
N ARG A 184 -8.88 -34.90 -14.99
CA ARG A 184 -9.15 -33.82 -14.03
C ARG A 184 -9.65 -32.58 -14.78
N THR A 185 -10.63 -31.87 -14.24
CA THR A 185 -11.01 -30.55 -14.75
C THR A 185 -9.96 -29.54 -14.29
N ILE A 186 -9.15 -29.03 -15.23
CA ILE A 186 -8.15 -27.98 -14.95
C ILE A 186 -8.71 -26.64 -15.44
N LEU A 187 -8.92 -25.71 -14.51
CA LEU A 187 -9.33 -24.35 -14.85
C LEU A 187 -8.10 -23.52 -15.22
N PRO A 188 -8.11 -22.76 -16.34
CA PRO A 188 -6.96 -21.97 -16.71
C PRO A 188 -6.68 -20.87 -15.67
N LEU A 189 -5.41 -20.73 -15.28
CA LEU A 189 -4.96 -19.84 -14.20
C LEU A 189 -5.30 -18.37 -14.44
N ASN A 190 -5.30 -17.95 -15.71
CA ASN A 190 -5.63 -16.58 -16.11
C ASN A 190 -7.10 -16.19 -15.84
N GLN A 191 -8.01 -17.17 -15.70
CA GLN A 191 -9.42 -16.91 -15.39
C GLN A 191 -9.64 -16.70 -13.90
N SER A 192 -8.72 -17.12 -13.03
CA SER A 192 -8.85 -16.93 -11.59
C SER A 192 -8.54 -15.48 -11.18
N PRO A 193 -9.51 -14.72 -10.62
CA PRO A 193 -9.25 -13.36 -10.16
C PRO A 193 -8.21 -13.32 -9.02
N LEU A 194 -8.17 -14.35 -8.18
CA LEU A 194 -7.22 -14.49 -7.09
C LEU A 194 -5.79 -14.66 -7.59
N ILE A 195 -5.58 -15.47 -8.63
CA ILE A 195 -4.26 -15.62 -9.24
C ILE A 195 -3.84 -14.32 -9.94
N ARG A 196 -4.75 -13.67 -10.67
CA ARG A 196 -4.46 -12.36 -11.28
C ARG A 196 -4.08 -11.31 -10.24
N ALA A 197 -4.78 -11.26 -9.10
CA ALA A 197 -4.42 -10.41 -7.97
C ALA A 197 -3.01 -10.75 -7.46
N LEU A 198 -2.72 -12.02 -7.20
CA LEU A 198 -1.41 -12.46 -6.72
C LEU A 198 -0.28 -12.10 -7.69
N MET A 199 -0.48 -12.31 -8.98
CA MET A 199 0.50 -11.94 -10.02
C MET A 199 0.73 -10.44 -10.07
N SER A 200 -0.34 -9.64 -10.01
CA SER A 200 -0.28 -8.19 -9.96
C SER A 200 0.54 -7.72 -8.75
N ILE A 201 0.27 -8.29 -7.58
CA ILE A 201 1.02 -8.03 -6.35
C ILE A 201 2.51 -8.36 -6.54
N LEU A 202 2.82 -9.58 -6.96
CA LEU A 202 4.20 -10.03 -7.12
C LEU A 202 4.96 -9.20 -8.15
N SER A 203 4.30 -8.81 -9.25
CA SER A 203 4.91 -7.97 -10.29
C SER A 203 5.33 -6.57 -9.81
N GLN A 204 4.71 -6.08 -8.73
CA GLN A 204 4.92 -4.73 -8.20
C GLN A 204 5.80 -4.69 -6.95
N VAL A 205 6.07 -5.84 -6.33
CA VAL A 205 6.89 -5.92 -5.12
C VAL A 205 8.37 -6.03 -5.47
N THR A 206 9.19 -5.23 -4.80
CA THR A 206 10.66 -5.34 -4.86
C THR A 206 11.21 -5.73 -3.50
N ILE A 207 11.90 -6.86 -3.41
CA ILE A 207 12.47 -7.37 -2.16
C ILE A 207 13.99 -7.26 -2.27
N GLY A 208 14.63 -6.41 -1.46
CA GLY A 208 16.10 -6.26 -1.49
C GLY A 208 16.67 -5.81 -2.85
N GLY A 209 15.88 -5.05 -3.63
CA GLY A 209 16.22 -4.64 -5.00
C GLY A 209 15.95 -5.72 -6.06
N VAL A 210 15.38 -6.86 -5.68
CA VAL A 210 14.97 -7.91 -6.62
C VAL A 210 13.55 -7.63 -7.10
N HIS A 211 13.37 -7.50 -8.42
CA HIS A 211 12.09 -7.39 -9.09
C HIS A 211 11.57 -8.78 -9.47
N PHE A 212 10.34 -9.07 -9.09
CA PHE A 212 9.63 -10.25 -9.53
C PHE A 212 8.72 -9.84 -10.69
N SER A 213 8.68 -10.64 -11.74
CA SER A 213 7.71 -10.53 -12.82
C SER A 213 7.05 -11.89 -12.98
N VAL A 214 5.73 -11.93 -12.96
CA VAL A 214 4.98 -13.18 -13.03
C VAL A 214 4.08 -13.12 -14.24
N ALA A 215 4.20 -14.11 -15.12
CA ALA A 215 3.30 -14.29 -16.24
C ALA A 215 2.55 -15.63 -16.10
N ALA A 216 1.30 -15.65 -16.55
CA ALA A 216 0.45 -16.83 -16.48
C ALA A 216 0.19 -17.35 -17.89
N GLN A 217 0.41 -18.64 -18.04
CA GLN A 217 -0.10 -19.49 -19.10
C GLN A 217 -1.34 -20.24 -18.57
N PRO A 218 -2.09 -20.96 -19.42
CA PRO A 218 -3.28 -21.68 -18.98
C PRO A 218 -3.04 -22.58 -17.76
N GLN A 219 -1.91 -23.29 -17.68
CA GLN A 219 -1.60 -24.22 -16.58
C GLN A 219 -0.30 -23.91 -15.83
N ARG A 220 0.49 -22.94 -16.29
CA ARG A 220 1.82 -22.62 -15.73
C ARG A 220 1.93 -21.15 -15.33
N LEU A 221 2.57 -20.89 -14.19
CA LEU A 221 3.02 -19.56 -13.77
C LEU A 221 4.53 -19.45 -13.99
N SER A 222 4.95 -18.62 -14.93
CA SER A 222 6.36 -18.33 -15.14
C SER A 222 6.78 -17.15 -14.28
N PHE A 223 7.72 -17.37 -13.37
CA PHE A 223 8.31 -16.34 -12.52
C PHE A 223 9.64 -15.92 -13.11
N LEU A 224 9.86 -14.62 -13.25
CA LEU A 224 11.11 -14.00 -13.62
C LEU A 224 11.56 -13.12 -12.47
N ILE A 225 12.61 -13.56 -11.78
CA ILE A 225 13.31 -12.82 -10.75
C ILE A 225 14.44 -12.07 -11.43
N SER A 226 14.54 -10.75 -11.25
CA SER A 226 15.61 -9.94 -11.80
C SER A 226 16.18 -8.98 -10.76
N ARG A 227 17.50 -8.86 -10.69
CA ARG A 227 18.17 -7.84 -9.85
C ARG A 227 18.90 -6.84 -10.74
N PRO A 228 18.44 -5.57 -10.81
CA PRO A 228 19.09 -4.51 -11.57
C PRO A 228 20.31 -3.98 -10.83
N GLY A 229 21.36 -3.64 -11.59
CA GLY A 229 22.65 -3.20 -11.05
C GLY A 229 23.56 -4.39 -10.81
N GLY A 230 24.61 -4.51 -11.63
CA GLY A 230 25.60 -5.56 -11.53
C GLY A 230 26.11 -5.73 -10.10
N THR A 231 26.08 -6.96 -9.60
CA THR A 231 26.59 -7.28 -8.26
C THR A 231 28.06 -7.64 -8.36
N HIS A 232 28.93 -6.82 -7.76
CA HIS A 232 30.27 -7.22 -7.34
C HIS A 232 30.16 -7.88 -5.97
N ALA A 233 29.85 -9.18 -5.95
CA ALA A 233 29.82 -9.94 -4.72
C ALA A 233 31.16 -10.66 -4.57
N ARG A 234 32.06 -10.09 -3.77
CA ARG A 234 33.28 -10.79 -3.34
C ARG A 234 33.01 -11.43 -1.99
N TYR A 235 32.82 -12.73 -1.98
CA TYR A 235 32.84 -13.52 -0.76
C TYR A 235 34.27 -14.02 -0.52
N ALA A 236 34.77 -13.76 0.68
CA ALA A 236 36.02 -14.33 1.18
C ALA A 236 35.73 -14.83 2.59
N GLY A 237 35.63 -16.14 2.75
CA GLY A 237 35.25 -16.75 4.02
C GLY A 237 35.18 -18.28 3.96
N ASP A 238 34.88 -18.87 5.10
CA ASP A 238 34.85 -20.33 5.25
C ASP A 238 33.42 -20.86 5.02
N LEU A 239 33.27 -21.99 4.32
CA LEU A 239 32.01 -22.74 4.23
C LEU A 239 32.01 -23.84 5.28
N VAL A 240 31.21 -23.70 6.32
CA VAL A 240 31.10 -24.67 7.42
C VAL A 240 29.81 -25.50 7.23
N PRO A 241 29.78 -26.80 7.56
CA PRO A 241 28.54 -27.54 7.58
C PRO A 241 27.53 -26.91 8.56
N ALA A 242 26.27 -26.80 8.14
CA ALA A 242 25.21 -26.35 9.04
C ALA A 242 25.11 -27.28 10.28
N PRO A 243 24.82 -26.73 11.49
CA PRO A 243 24.63 -27.53 12.69
C PRO A 243 23.58 -28.62 12.48
N PRO A 244 23.76 -29.83 13.04
CA PRO A 244 22.86 -30.97 12.82
C PRO A 244 21.44 -30.75 13.39
N ASP A 245 21.28 -29.78 14.29
CA ASP A 245 20.05 -29.34 14.92
C ASP A 245 19.36 -28.16 14.21
N GLU A 246 20.02 -27.51 13.25
CA GLU A 246 19.44 -26.40 12.49
C GLU A 246 18.51 -26.92 11.39
N SER A 247 17.24 -26.50 11.42
CA SER A 247 16.31 -26.86 10.36
C SER A 247 16.68 -26.12 9.07
N SER A 248 16.43 -26.74 7.92
CA SER A 248 16.65 -26.08 6.61
C SER A 248 15.89 -24.74 6.49
N VAL A 249 14.79 -24.57 7.24
CA VAL A 249 13.99 -23.33 7.25
C VAL A 249 14.66 -22.24 8.08
N ASP A 250 15.24 -22.60 9.22
CA ASP A 250 15.96 -21.66 10.07
C ASP A 250 17.26 -21.21 9.39
N TRP A 251 17.93 -22.13 8.69
CA TRP A 251 19.08 -21.82 7.84
C TRP A 251 18.73 -20.83 6.72
N VAL A 252 17.66 -21.09 5.94
CA VAL A 252 17.20 -20.15 4.89
C VAL A 252 16.81 -18.81 5.50
N ARG A 253 16.11 -18.81 6.64
CA ARG A 253 15.72 -17.57 7.33
C ARG A 253 16.97 -16.77 7.74
N GLY A 254 17.95 -17.40 8.37
CA GLY A 254 19.21 -16.75 8.75
C GLY A 254 19.98 -16.20 7.56
N LEU A 255 20.02 -16.95 6.44
CA LEU A 255 20.66 -16.49 5.20
C LEU A 255 19.90 -15.32 4.55
N VAL A 256 18.57 -15.38 4.52
CA VAL A 256 17.71 -14.31 3.99
C VAL A 256 17.82 -13.06 4.85
N ASP A 257 17.78 -13.19 6.17
CA ASP A 257 17.92 -12.07 7.11
C ASP A 257 19.29 -11.41 6.96
N ALA A 258 20.37 -12.21 6.89
CA ALA A 258 21.72 -11.70 6.64
C ALA A 258 21.85 -11.00 5.27
N CYS A 259 21.30 -11.60 4.21
CA CYS A 259 21.22 -10.97 2.88
C CYS A 259 20.39 -9.68 2.87
N ALA A 260 19.29 -9.63 3.64
CA ALA A 260 18.45 -8.44 3.77
C ALA A 260 19.16 -7.32 4.53
N GLU A 261 20.06 -7.65 5.45
CA GLU A 261 20.94 -6.73 6.16
C GLU A 261 22.19 -6.33 5.34
N GLY A 262 22.38 -6.94 4.16
CA GLY A 262 23.48 -6.63 3.25
C GLY A 262 24.83 -7.22 3.67
N ALA A 263 24.84 -8.19 4.60
CA ALA A 263 26.04 -8.87 5.07
C ALA A 263 25.91 -10.38 4.84
N LEU A 264 26.89 -11.00 4.18
CA LEU A 264 26.96 -12.46 4.13
C LEU A 264 27.58 -12.97 5.44
N PRO A 265 26.99 -13.98 6.09
CA PRO A 265 27.57 -14.56 7.30
C PRO A 265 28.94 -15.18 6.96
N ASN A 266 29.94 -14.97 7.82
CA ASN A 266 31.25 -15.60 7.69
C ASN A 266 31.57 -16.32 9.02
N PRO A 267 31.62 -17.66 9.05
CA PRO A 267 31.47 -18.60 7.94
C PRO A 267 30.04 -18.70 7.36
N ILE A 268 29.91 -19.03 6.07
CA ILE A 268 28.60 -19.42 5.49
C ILE A 268 28.34 -20.87 5.88
N THR A 269 27.24 -21.12 6.59
CA THR A 269 26.81 -22.49 6.84
C THR A 269 26.20 -23.08 5.56
N VAL A 270 26.57 -24.31 5.19
CA VAL A 270 26.02 -25.01 4.01
C VAL A 270 25.34 -26.28 4.46
N TYR A 271 24.04 -26.37 4.17
CA TYR A 271 23.23 -27.53 4.55
C TYR A 271 23.64 -28.78 3.76
N GLY A 272 23.89 -29.89 4.47
CA GLY A 272 24.26 -31.17 3.85
C GLY A 272 25.69 -31.24 3.30
N MET A 273 26.55 -30.30 3.68
CA MET A 273 27.97 -30.34 3.33
C MET A 273 28.72 -31.31 4.26
N PRO A 274 29.57 -32.22 3.74
CA PRO A 274 30.25 -33.22 4.56
C PRO A 274 31.51 -32.71 5.28
N GLY A 275 31.93 -31.46 5.07
CA GLY A 275 33.18 -30.91 5.64
C GLY A 275 33.28 -29.39 5.51
N ASN A 276 34.29 -28.81 6.17
CA ASN A 276 34.58 -27.38 6.13
C ASN A 276 35.48 -27.03 4.92
N ILE A 277 35.16 -25.98 4.18
CA ILE A 277 36.05 -25.40 3.16
C ILE A 277 36.53 -24.06 3.67
N THR A 278 37.82 -23.96 3.98
CA THR A 278 38.42 -22.70 4.41
C THR A 278 38.94 -21.88 3.23
N ASP A 279 39.03 -20.57 3.40
CA ASP A 279 39.64 -19.63 2.45
C ASP A 279 38.97 -19.61 1.06
N LEU A 280 37.65 -19.86 0.99
CA LEU A 280 36.93 -19.75 -0.26
C LEU A 280 36.82 -18.27 -0.66
N VAL A 281 37.51 -17.91 -1.74
CA VAL A 281 37.33 -16.62 -2.42
C VAL A 281 36.43 -16.84 -3.63
N ALA A 282 35.16 -16.51 -3.49
CA ALA A 282 34.19 -16.51 -4.58
C ALA A 282 33.92 -15.05 -4.97
N GLU A 283 34.45 -14.63 -6.12
CA GLU A 283 34.19 -13.31 -6.67
C GLU A 283 33.19 -13.42 -7.81
N LEU A 284 31.94 -13.04 -7.54
CA LEU A 284 30.93 -12.79 -8.56
C LEU A 284 31.09 -11.35 -9.03
N ASN A 285 31.76 -11.16 -10.15
CA ASN A 285 31.82 -9.88 -10.83
C ASN A 285 30.84 -9.93 -12.01
N SER A 286 29.56 -9.68 -11.73
CA SER A 286 28.59 -9.48 -12.80
C SER A 286 28.32 -8.00 -12.91
N SER A 287 28.76 -7.36 -13.98
CA SER A 287 28.34 -6.00 -14.34
C SER A 287 26.89 -5.95 -14.85
N GLN A 288 26.22 -7.11 -14.93
CA GLN A 288 24.93 -7.29 -15.57
C GLN A 288 23.85 -7.74 -14.58
N THR A 289 22.60 -7.59 -15.00
CA THR A 289 21.42 -7.97 -14.21
C THR A 289 21.31 -9.49 -14.15
N LEU A 290 21.22 -10.05 -12.94
CA LEU A 290 20.99 -11.49 -12.74
C LEU A 290 19.52 -11.81 -12.95
N PHE A 291 19.21 -12.80 -13.80
CA PHE A 291 17.87 -13.32 -14.00
C PHE A 291 17.77 -14.75 -13.47
N ALA A 292 16.72 -15.06 -12.73
CA ALA A 292 16.32 -16.42 -12.45
C ALA A 292 14.86 -16.59 -12.90
N THR A 293 14.61 -17.59 -13.72
CA THR A 293 13.26 -17.95 -14.15
C THR A 293 12.90 -19.32 -13.63
N PHE A 294 11.69 -19.49 -13.10
CA PHE A 294 11.17 -20.82 -12.79
C PHE A 294 9.70 -20.87 -13.14
N ASP A 295 9.25 -22.03 -13.58
CA ASP A 295 7.85 -22.26 -13.88
C ASP A 295 7.23 -23.01 -12.71
N VAL A 296 6.04 -22.61 -12.32
CA VAL A 296 5.23 -23.33 -11.34
C VAL A 296 4.02 -23.86 -12.07
N ASP A 297 3.97 -25.18 -12.23
CA ASP A 297 2.77 -25.86 -12.69
C ASP A 297 1.77 -25.91 -11.52
N VAL A 298 0.57 -25.36 -11.75
CA VAL A 298 -0.49 -25.29 -10.73
C VAL A 298 -1.77 -25.86 -11.31
N SER A 299 -2.19 -27.01 -10.79
CA SER A 299 -3.45 -27.66 -11.15
C SER A 299 -4.59 -27.14 -10.28
N VAL A 300 -5.44 -26.29 -10.85
CA VAL A 300 -6.60 -25.69 -10.18
C VAL A 300 -7.86 -26.49 -10.48
N ALA A 301 -8.49 -27.01 -9.42
CA ALA A 301 -9.72 -27.82 -9.51
C ALA A 301 -10.95 -26.95 -9.78
N ALA A 302 -11.06 -25.83 -9.07
CA ALA A 302 -12.11 -24.84 -9.22
C ALA A 302 -11.66 -23.49 -8.67
N SER A 303 -12.11 -22.42 -9.31
CA SER A 303 -11.91 -21.05 -8.83
C SER A 303 -13.21 -20.26 -8.94
N LYS A 304 -13.45 -19.43 -7.94
CA LYS A 304 -14.44 -18.35 -7.95
C LYS A 304 -13.76 -17.08 -7.43
N ASP A 305 -14.43 -15.95 -7.49
CA ASP A 305 -13.89 -14.62 -7.18
C ASP A 305 -12.97 -14.55 -5.94
N ASN A 306 -13.31 -15.25 -4.86
CA ASN A 306 -12.59 -15.16 -3.57
C ASN A 306 -12.01 -16.49 -3.05
N TRP A 307 -12.12 -17.57 -3.81
CA TRP A 307 -11.52 -18.84 -3.41
C TRP A 307 -11.01 -19.66 -4.59
N ILE A 308 -9.95 -20.41 -4.32
CA ILE A 308 -9.32 -21.31 -5.25
C ILE A 308 -9.15 -22.66 -4.56
N SER A 309 -9.40 -23.74 -5.30
CA SER A 309 -9.14 -25.09 -4.86
C SER A 309 -8.01 -25.67 -5.71
N ILE A 310 -6.95 -26.09 -5.04
CA ILE A 310 -5.74 -26.61 -5.66
C ILE A 310 -5.64 -28.09 -5.29
N TYR A 311 -5.27 -28.95 -6.23
CA TYR A 311 -5.04 -30.36 -5.94
C TYR A 311 -3.79 -30.53 -5.04
N LEU A 312 -3.84 -31.47 -4.09
CA LEU A 312 -2.72 -31.79 -3.19
C LEU A 312 -1.72 -32.74 -3.84
N ASP A 313 -2.23 -33.72 -4.59
CA ASP A 313 -1.42 -34.73 -5.25
C ASP A 313 -0.99 -34.22 -6.64
N ASP A 314 0.29 -33.86 -6.72
CA ASP A 314 0.97 -33.19 -7.83
C ASP A 314 0.34 -31.87 -8.31
N GLY A 315 -0.44 -31.19 -7.47
CA GLY A 315 -1.16 -29.99 -7.90
C GLY A 315 -0.35 -28.69 -7.87
N VAL A 316 0.83 -28.67 -7.24
CA VAL A 316 1.80 -27.58 -7.36
C VAL A 316 3.19 -28.19 -7.50
N ALA A 317 3.83 -27.98 -8.64
CA ALA A 317 5.20 -28.41 -8.87
C ALA A 317 6.00 -27.24 -9.46
N ILE A 318 7.16 -26.96 -8.89
CA ILE A 318 8.17 -26.11 -9.54
C ILE A 318 8.90 -26.98 -10.55
N GLU A 319 8.92 -26.50 -11.79
CA GLU A 319 9.64 -27.07 -12.90
C GLU A 319 10.47 -25.98 -13.59
N ASN A 320 11.45 -26.41 -14.40
CA ASN A 320 12.21 -25.51 -15.27
C ASN A 320 12.86 -24.33 -14.52
N LEU A 321 13.38 -24.57 -13.31
CA LEU A 321 14.19 -23.60 -12.59
C LEU A 321 15.49 -23.36 -13.37
N ARG A 322 15.61 -22.17 -13.94
CA ARG A 322 16.73 -21.69 -14.73
C ARG A 322 17.32 -20.45 -14.08
N MET A 323 18.63 -20.45 -13.87
CA MET A 323 19.39 -19.31 -13.39
C MET A 323 20.24 -18.79 -14.55
N GLN A 324 19.81 -17.71 -15.19
CA GLN A 324 20.49 -17.15 -16.37
C GLN A 324 21.09 -15.77 -16.04
N PRO A 325 22.41 -15.67 -15.76
CA PRO A 325 23.14 -14.44 -16.00
C PRO A 325 23.22 -14.25 -17.52
N LYS A 326 23.01 -13.02 -17.96
CA LYS A 326 22.82 -12.68 -19.39
C LYS A 326 24.04 -12.99 -20.27
N THR A 327 25.21 -13.35 -19.70
CA THR A 327 26.45 -13.65 -20.44
C THR A 327 27.40 -14.71 -19.86
N ASP A 328 27.09 -15.37 -18.73
CA ASP A 328 28.12 -16.14 -18.00
C ASP A 328 27.79 -17.65 -17.91
N GLY A 329 28.75 -18.52 -18.28
CA GLY A 329 28.60 -19.99 -18.25
C GLY A 329 28.27 -20.57 -16.86
N LEU A 330 28.58 -19.82 -15.79
CA LEU A 330 28.33 -20.20 -14.40
C LEU A 330 26.83 -20.39 -14.09
N GLY A 331 25.93 -19.58 -14.66
CA GLY A 331 24.51 -19.73 -14.37
C GLY A 331 23.89 -20.97 -15.01
N THR A 332 24.39 -21.38 -16.17
CA THR A 332 23.98 -22.65 -16.78
C THR A 332 24.50 -23.83 -15.98
N LEU A 333 25.73 -23.75 -15.45
CA LEU A 333 26.27 -24.77 -14.55
C LEU A 333 25.47 -24.88 -13.25
N LEU A 334 25.09 -23.74 -12.65
CA LEU A 334 24.17 -23.70 -11.51
C LEU A 334 22.79 -24.26 -11.87
N THR A 335 22.28 -23.94 -13.07
CA THR A 335 21.01 -24.49 -13.57
C THR A 335 21.08 -26.02 -13.74
N GLN A 336 22.21 -26.56 -14.21
CA GLN A 336 22.32 -28.01 -14.46
C GLN A 336 22.61 -28.82 -13.20
N LEU A 337 23.46 -28.32 -12.29
CA LEU A 337 23.87 -29.06 -11.09
C LEU A 337 22.98 -28.76 -9.88
N ALA A 338 22.64 -27.49 -9.65
CA ALA A 338 21.92 -27.08 -8.46
C ALA A 338 20.40 -27.10 -8.67
N ALA A 339 19.90 -26.74 -9.85
CA ALA A 339 18.45 -26.63 -10.05
C ALA A 339 17.69 -27.94 -9.84
N PRO A 340 18.11 -29.13 -10.32
CA PRO A 340 17.32 -30.37 -10.12
C PRO A 340 17.23 -30.75 -8.64
N LYS A 341 18.32 -30.54 -7.89
CA LYS A 341 18.37 -30.82 -6.45
C LYS A 341 17.54 -29.81 -5.67
N LEU A 342 17.55 -28.55 -6.11
CA LEU A 342 16.79 -27.46 -5.51
C LEU A 342 15.29 -27.57 -5.83
N GLU A 343 14.91 -27.91 -7.06
CA GLU A 343 13.54 -28.22 -7.48
C GLU A 343 12.96 -29.35 -6.63
N LYS A 344 13.68 -30.47 -6.51
CA LYS A 344 13.24 -31.60 -5.67
C LYS A 344 13.03 -31.17 -4.21
N MET A 345 13.99 -30.43 -3.64
CA MET A 345 13.90 -29.94 -2.27
C MET A 345 12.73 -28.98 -2.08
N ILE A 346 12.52 -28.05 -3.02
CA ILE A 346 11.42 -27.09 -2.96
C ILE A 346 10.08 -27.80 -3.11
N ASN A 347 9.95 -28.74 -4.05
CA ASN A 347 8.73 -29.50 -4.27
C ASN A 347 8.36 -30.37 -3.05
N GLU A 348 9.33 -31.04 -2.42
CA GLU A 348 9.10 -31.76 -1.16
C GLU A 348 8.60 -30.83 -0.04
N LYS A 349 9.15 -29.61 0.05
CA LYS A 349 8.73 -28.62 1.05
C LYS A 349 7.37 -28.01 0.73
N ILE A 350 7.07 -27.68 -0.52
CA ILE A 350 5.76 -27.21 -0.97
C ILE A 350 4.70 -28.26 -0.66
N ALA A 351 4.96 -29.53 -0.98
CA ALA A 351 4.07 -30.64 -0.66
C ALA A 351 3.85 -30.74 0.87
N SER A 352 4.91 -30.63 1.68
CA SER A 352 4.78 -30.65 3.15
C SER A 352 3.99 -29.44 3.69
N ALA A 353 4.18 -28.25 3.12
CA ALA A 353 3.48 -27.04 3.52
C ALA A 353 2.01 -27.07 3.12
N LEU A 354 1.70 -27.56 1.91
CA LEU A 354 0.33 -27.78 1.45
C LEU A 354 -0.37 -28.84 2.29
N ALA A 355 0.33 -29.91 2.69
CA ALA A 355 -0.21 -30.92 3.60
C ALA A 355 -0.50 -30.36 5.00
N LEU A 356 0.36 -29.49 5.54
CA LEU A 356 0.12 -28.79 6.81
C LEU A 356 -1.07 -27.84 6.73
N LEU A 357 -1.20 -27.09 5.62
CA LEU A 357 -2.34 -26.22 5.35
C LEU A 357 -3.65 -27.02 5.16
N ALA A 358 -3.57 -28.23 4.61
CA ALA A 358 -4.71 -29.13 4.51
C ALA A 358 -5.16 -29.67 5.88
N GLY A 359 -4.22 -29.87 6.81
CA GLY A 359 -4.50 -30.39 8.15
C GLY A 359 -5.08 -29.36 9.14
N SER A 360 -4.86 -28.06 8.92
CA SER A 360 -5.37 -26.98 9.79
C SER A 360 -6.73 -26.43 9.37
N VAL A 361 -7.20 -26.71 8.16
CA VAL A 361 -8.51 -26.28 7.67
C VAL A 361 -9.52 -27.39 7.95
N VAL A 362 -10.52 -27.10 8.79
CA VAL A 362 -11.63 -28.00 9.14
C VAL A 362 -12.14 -28.73 7.89
N LEU A 363 -11.79 -30.01 7.77
CA LEU A 363 -12.38 -30.96 6.85
C LEU A 363 -13.87 -31.05 7.16
N ARG A 364 -14.68 -30.24 6.47
CA ARG A 364 -16.12 -30.46 6.42
C ARG A 364 -16.32 -31.68 5.54
N ALA A 365 -16.36 -32.83 6.18
CA ALA A 365 -16.62 -34.13 5.58
C ALA A 365 -18.08 -34.16 5.08
N ASP A 366 -18.30 -33.59 3.91
CA ASP A 366 -19.44 -33.92 3.04
C ASP A 366 -18.81 -34.33 1.71
N ASP A 367 -18.50 -35.63 1.59
CA ASP A 367 -18.68 -36.46 0.38
C ASP A 367 -17.81 -37.72 0.45
N ASN A 368 -18.49 -38.87 0.45
CA ASN A 368 -17.96 -40.22 0.66
C ASN A 368 -17.33 -40.86 -0.60
N GLU A 369 -16.88 -40.06 -1.57
CA GLU A 369 -16.14 -40.55 -2.72
C GLU A 369 -14.63 -40.39 -2.51
N LYS A 370 -13.83 -41.26 -3.13
CA LYS A 370 -12.36 -41.19 -3.23
C LYS A 370 -11.90 -39.94 -4.00
N THR A 371 -12.34 -38.77 -3.52
CA THR A 371 -12.22 -37.48 -4.18
C THR A 371 -10.81 -36.96 -3.99
N ASN A 372 -10.22 -36.54 -5.11
CA ASN A 372 -8.93 -35.88 -5.18
C ASN A 372 -8.75 -34.91 -4.02
N ARG A 373 -7.71 -35.12 -3.20
CA ARG A 373 -7.42 -34.24 -2.06
C ARG A 373 -7.21 -32.83 -2.61
N THR A 374 -8.05 -31.88 -2.21
CA THR A 374 -7.92 -30.47 -2.63
C THR A 374 -7.75 -29.58 -1.40
N VAL A 375 -6.87 -28.56 -1.50
CA VAL A 375 -6.81 -27.46 -0.53
C VAL A 375 -7.63 -26.31 -1.06
N LYS A 376 -8.62 -25.89 -0.27
CA LYS A 376 -9.38 -24.68 -0.54
C LYS A 376 -8.71 -23.48 0.13
N LEU A 377 -8.07 -22.64 -0.67
CA LEU A 377 -7.57 -21.34 -0.26
C LEU A 377 -8.68 -20.30 -0.46
N SER A 378 -9.25 -19.78 0.63
CA SER A 378 -10.21 -18.67 0.57
C SER A 378 -9.60 -17.37 1.08
N LEU A 379 -9.64 -16.32 0.26
CA LEU A 379 -9.33 -14.94 0.66
C LEU A 379 -10.65 -14.19 0.92
N GLY A 380 -11.16 -14.34 2.14
CA GLY A 380 -12.38 -13.65 2.57
C GLY A 380 -13.66 -14.12 1.88
N ARG A 381 -14.78 -13.44 2.16
CA ARG A 381 -16.04 -13.62 1.43
C ARG A 381 -16.12 -12.55 0.36
N TYR A 382 -16.58 -12.93 -0.84
CA TYR A 382 -16.90 -11.94 -1.86
C TYR A 382 -18.00 -11.02 -1.32
N THR A 383 -17.68 -9.75 -1.15
CA THR A 383 -18.64 -8.75 -0.72
C THR A 383 -19.17 -8.01 -1.93
N ALA A 384 -20.47 -8.14 -2.18
CA ALA A 384 -21.13 -7.37 -3.22
C ALA A 384 -21.03 -5.87 -2.88
N VAL A 385 -20.43 -5.10 -3.80
CA VAL A 385 -20.35 -3.64 -3.69
C VAL A 385 -21.71 -3.07 -4.06
N ARG A 386 -22.23 -2.16 -3.23
CA ARG A 386 -23.53 -1.54 -3.43
C ARG A 386 -23.35 -0.05 -3.65
N ASP A 387 -23.23 0.32 -4.92
CA ASP A 387 -23.01 1.72 -5.34
C ASP A 387 -24.29 2.53 -5.49
N SER A 388 -25.45 1.88 -5.43
CA SER A 388 -26.76 2.55 -5.54
C SER A 388 -27.50 2.53 -4.20
N PRO A 389 -28.05 3.67 -3.75
CA PRO A 389 -28.83 3.73 -2.52
C PRO A 389 -30.11 2.90 -2.64
N LEU A 390 -30.66 2.46 -1.51
CA LEU A 390 -31.92 1.73 -1.49
C LEU A 390 -33.07 2.68 -1.86
N LEU A 391 -33.60 2.55 -3.08
CA LEU A 391 -34.63 3.46 -3.62
C LEU A 391 -35.85 3.59 -2.70
N ALA A 392 -36.28 2.48 -2.08
CA ALA A 392 -37.43 2.46 -1.17
C ALA A 392 -37.25 3.41 0.03
N SER A 393 -36.08 3.43 0.68
CA SER A 393 -35.84 4.31 1.83
C SER A 393 -35.78 5.78 1.40
N MET A 394 -35.21 6.05 0.23
CA MET A 394 -35.16 7.41 -0.34
C MET A 394 -36.56 7.96 -0.64
N ILE A 395 -37.43 7.13 -1.22
CA ILE A 395 -38.84 7.50 -1.49
C ILE A 395 -39.57 7.78 -0.18
N VAL A 396 -39.45 6.90 0.81
CA VAL A 396 -40.13 7.05 2.12
C VAL A 396 -39.71 8.36 2.81
N VAL A 397 -38.40 8.64 2.90
CA VAL A 397 -37.90 9.87 3.52
C VAL A 397 -38.35 11.11 2.75
N SER A 398 -38.37 11.05 1.42
CA SER A 398 -38.84 12.16 0.59
C SER A 398 -40.33 12.44 0.82
N CYS A 399 -41.18 11.41 0.80
CA CYS A 399 -42.62 11.55 1.05
C CYS A 399 -42.91 12.09 2.45
N LEU A 400 -42.26 11.54 3.48
CA LEU A 400 -42.40 12.02 4.86
C LEU A 400 -41.88 13.45 5.02
N GLY A 401 -40.77 13.79 4.36
CA GLY A 401 -40.18 15.13 4.36
C GLY A 401 -41.10 16.19 3.75
N VAL A 402 -41.70 15.89 2.59
CA VAL A 402 -42.69 16.78 1.94
C VAL A 402 -43.92 16.97 2.82
N LEU A 403 -44.46 15.88 3.37
CA LEU A 403 -45.60 15.93 4.28
C LEU A 403 -45.30 16.77 5.53
N ALA A 404 -44.15 16.54 6.17
CA ALA A 404 -43.71 17.31 7.32
C ALA A 404 -43.52 18.80 6.98
N CYS A 405 -42.95 19.12 5.82
CA CYS A 405 -42.78 20.49 5.36
C CYS A 405 -44.13 21.22 5.24
N VAL A 406 -45.09 20.63 4.54
CA VAL A 406 -46.43 21.21 4.36
C VAL A 406 -47.13 21.42 5.71
N LEU A 407 -47.12 20.40 6.59
CA LEU A 407 -47.79 20.47 7.89
C LEU A 407 -47.17 21.50 8.84
N LEU A 408 -45.84 21.56 8.91
CA LEU A 408 -45.11 22.47 9.79
C LEU A 408 -45.23 23.93 9.31
N VAL A 409 -45.11 24.17 8.00
CA VAL A 409 -45.28 25.51 7.41
C VAL A 409 -46.72 25.98 7.59
N TRP A 410 -47.72 25.13 7.30
CA TRP A 410 -49.13 25.48 7.51
C TRP A 410 -49.43 25.83 8.96
N ARG A 411 -48.92 25.03 9.91
CA ARG A 411 -49.02 25.30 11.34
C ARG A 411 -48.37 26.64 11.72
N ASN A 412 -47.17 26.93 11.20
CA ASN A 412 -46.45 28.16 11.51
C ASN A 412 -47.14 29.40 10.94
N VAL A 413 -47.68 29.33 9.72
CA VAL A 413 -48.49 30.40 9.13
C VAL A 413 -49.76 30.63 9.96
N ARG A 414 -50.47 29.57 10.35
CA ARG A 414 -51.66 29.66 11.20
C ARG A 414 -51.34 30.30 12.56
N ARG A 415 -50.23 29.89 13.17
CA ARG A 415 -49.77 30.45 14.46
C ARG A 415 -49.36 31.91 14.34
N HIS A 416 -48.68 32.31 13.27
CA HIS A 416 -48.31 33.71 13.01
C HIS A 416 -49.54 34.60 12.78
N ARG A 417 -50.56 34.09 12.09
CA ARG A 417 -51.83 34.82 11.94
C ARG A 417 -52.53 35.05 13.28
N ALA A 418 -52.44 34.10 14.20
CA ALA A 418 -53.03 34.23 15.54
C ALA A 418 -52.17 35.09 16.49
N LYS A 419 -50.84 35.00 16.39
CA LYS A 419 -49.87 35.74 17.21
C LYS A 419 -48.71 36.19 16.32
N PRO A 420 -48.74 37.43 15.79
CA PRO A 420 -47.75 37.87 14.82
C PRO A 420 -46.37 38.01 15.45
N VAL A 421 -45.38 37.40 14.83
CA VAL A 421 -43.97 37.62 15.15
C VAL A 421 -43.56 39.01 14.65
N LEU A 422 -43.08 39.84 15.57
CA LEU A 422 -42.68 41.21 15.27
C LEU A 422 -41.16 41.30 15.00
N SER A 423 -40.80 42.23 14.13
CA SER A 423 -39.41 42.67 13.91
C SER A 423 -38.88 43.40 15.15
N SER A 424 -37.66 43.06 15.59
CA SER A 424 -37.04 43.69 16.76
C SER A 424 -36.63 45.15 16.50
N THR A 425 -36.37 45.51 15.24
CA THR A 425 -35.89 46.85 14.87
C THR A 425 -37.05 47.81 14.64
N THR A 426 -38.11 47.33 13.98
CA THR A 426 -39.23 48.18 13.54
C THR A 426 -40.50 47.98 14.37
N GLY A 427 -40.59 46.91 15.17
CA GLY A 427 -41.82 46.56 15.90
C GLY A 427 -42.98 46.08 15.01
N ALA A 428 -42.84 46.16 13.67
CA ALA A 428 -43.88 45.78 12.73
C ALA A 428 -44.00 44.24 12.58
N PRO A 429 -45.19 43.72 12.26
CA PRO A 429 -45.38 42.30 11.97
C PRO A 429 -44.56 41.87 10.76
N LEU A 430 -43.91 40.71 10.85
CA LEU A 430 -43.14 40.14 9.74
C LEU A 430 -44.08 39.70 8.60
N SER A 431 -43.59 39.85 7.37
CA SER A 431 -44.29 39.36 6.17
C SER A 431 -44.40 37.84 6.20
N VAL A 432 -45.59 37.32 5.88
CA VAL A 432 -45.84 35.87 5.82
C VAL A 432 -44.88 35.17 4.85
N PHE A 433 -44.51 35.84 3.76
CA PHE A 433 -43.53 35.34 2.80
C PHE A 433 -42.18 35.02 3.44
N ARG A 434 -41.63 35.92 4.27
CA ARG A 434 -40.35 35.68 4.95
C ARG A 434 -40.42 34.46 5.89
N ILE A 435 -41.55 34.28 6.57
CA ILE A 435 -41.80 33.14 7.46
C ILE A 435 -41.78 31.83 6.69
N VAL A 436 -42.55 31.78 5.60
CA VAL A 436 -42.62 30.59 4.73
C VAL A 436 -41.26 30.31 4.12
N ALA A 437 -40.55 31.32 3.62
CA ALA A 437 -39.24 31.15 3.01
C ALA A 437 -38.19 30.61 4.00
N GLU A 438 -38.08 31.19 5.21
CA GLU A 438 -37.13 30.74 6.23
C GLU A 438 -37.46 29.30 6.71
N ASP A 439 -38.74 28.97 6.90
CA ASP A 439 -39.16 27.63 7.34
C ASP A 439 -38.97 26.58 6.24
N VAL A 440 -39.36 26.88 5.00
CA VAL A 440 -39.17 25.98 3.84
C VAL A 440 -37.68 25.75 3.57
N PHE A 441 -36.84 26.78 3.67
CA PHE A 441 -35.39 26.63 3.51
C PHE A 441 -34.79 25.72 4.58
N LEU A 442 -35.15 25.92 5.85
CA LEU A 442 -34.64 25.09 6.94
C LEU A 442 -35.14 23.64 6.84
N ILE A 443 -36.43 23.42 6.61
CA ILE A 443 -37.01 22.07 6.51
C ILE A 443 -36.47 21.35 5.28
N SER A 444 -36.42 22.00 4.12
CA SER A 444 -35.87 21.38 2.90
C SER A 444 -34.39 21.03 3.06
N GLY A 445 -33.58 21.92 3.67
CA GLY A 445 -32.20 21.63 4.02
C GLY A 445 -32.05 20.39 4.92
N VAL A 446 -32.91 20.27 5.94
CA VAL A 446 -32.92 19.08 6.81
C VAL A 446 -33.32 17.82 6.05
N VAL A 447 -34.34 17.88 5.19
CA VAL A 447 -34.78 16.73 4.37
C VAL A 447 -33.68 16.30 3.40
N VAL A 448 -33.01 17.23 2.73
CA VAL A 448 -31.86 16.95 1.86
C VAL A 448 -30.74 16.28 2.65
N CYS A 449 -30.41 16.79 3.83
CA CYS A 449 -29.40 16.21 4.72
C CYS A 449 -29.77 14.78 5.16
N LEU A 450 -31.04 14.53 5.52
CA LEU A 450 -31.55 13.19 5.83
C LEU A 450 -31.44 12.23 4.64
N LEU A 451 -31.78 12.69 3.44
CA LEU A 451 -31.66 11.89 2.21
C LEU A 451 -30.20 11.54 1.94
N LEU A 452 -29.26 12.46 2.12
CA LEU A 452 -27.82 12.17 1.96
C LEU A 452 -27.32 11.16 2.98
N PHE A 453 -27.73 11.27 4.26
CA PHE A 453 -27.36 10.27 5.28
C PHE A 453 -27.95 8.89 4.98
N VAL A 454 -29.22 8.82 4.58
CA VAL A 454 -29.86 7.53 4.23
C VAL A 454 -29.23 6.93 2.97
N ALA A 455 -28.93 7.76 1.95
CA ALA A 455 -28.23 7.30 0.76
C ALA A 455 -26.86 6.72 1.14
N SER A 456 -26.07 7.46 1.90
CA SER A 456 -24.75 7.04 2.35
C SER A 456 -24.80 5.74 3.18
N ASN A 457 -25.68 5.67 4.17
CA ASN A 457 -25.79 4.52 5.08
C ASN A 457 -26.32 3.25 4.40
N THR A 458 -26.97 3.36 3.24
CA THR A 458 -27.45 2.21 2.45
C THR A 458 -26.48 1.76 1.36
N MET A 459 -25.38 2.48 1.16
CA MET A 459 -24.35 2.20 0.16
C MET A 459 -23.05 1.71 0.82
N THR A 460 -22.15 1.11 0.03
CA THR A 460 -20.81 0.71 0.49
C THR A 460 -19.88 1.92 0.54
N GLY A 461 -19.27 2.18 1.70
CA GLY A 461 -18.36 3.29 2.05
C GLY A 461 -16.97 3.19 1.45
N ALA A 462 -16.33 2.04 1.65
CA ALA A 462 -14.98 1.75 1.15
C ALA A 462 -14.82 0.26 0.88
N THR A 463 -13.90 -0.12 0.01
CA THR A 463 -13.58 -1.53 -0.28
C THR A 463 -12.07 -1.76 -0.29
N VAL A 464 -11.61 -2.86 0.28
CA VAL A 464 -10.22 -3.31 0.16
C VAL A 464 -10.13 -4.22 -1.06
N VAL A 465 -9.26 -3.84 -1.98
CA VAL A 465 -9.00 -4.52 -3.24
C VAL A 465 -7.57 -5.03 -3.23
N LEU A 466 -7.40 -6.35 -3.26
CA LEU A 466 -6.09 -6.98 -3.34
C LEU A 466 -5.63 -7.07 -4.79
N GLY A 467 -4.40 -6.63 -5.05
CA GLY A 467 -3.77 -6.68 -6.38
C GLY A 467 -4.54 -5.93 -7.49
N GLY A 468 -5.49 -5.07 -7.12
CA GLY A 468 -6.38 -4.37 -8.07
C GLY A 468 -7.50 -5.22 -8.68
N GLU A 469 -7.64 -6.49 -8.30
CA GLU A 469 -8.54 -7.45 -8.96
C GLU A 469 -9.60 -8.05 -8.02
N VAL A 470 -9.26 -8.31 -6.75
CA VAL A 470 -10.15 -9.03 -5.81
C VAL A 470 -10.64 -8.13 -4.69
N ASN A 471 -11.95 -7.93 -4.62
CA ASN A 471 -12.62 -7.27 -3.50
C ASN A 471 -12.70 -8.23 -2.31
N THR A 472 -11.84 -8.02 -1.31
CA THR A 472 -11.79 -8.89 -0.12
C THR A 472 -12.71 -8.43 0.99
N TYR A 473 -12.96 -7.13 1.08
CA TYR A 473 -13.72 -6.56 2.18
C TYR A 473 -14.42 -5.27 1.77
N SER A 474 -15.68 -5.10 2.19
CA SER A 474 -16.45 -3.88 1.98
C SER A 474 -16.90 -3.30 3.32
N PHE A 475 -16.55 -2.04 3.54
CA PHE A 475 -17.00 -1.24 4.68
C PHE A 475 -18.30 -0.55 4.32
N SER A 476 -19.37 -0.87 5.03
CA SER A 476 -20.62 -0.11 5.09
C SER A 476 -20.90 0.19 6.56
N LEU A 477 -21.70 1.20 6.90
CA LEU A 477 -21.98 1.48 8.31
C LEU A 477 -22.53 0.24 9.03
N GLY A 478 -23.46 -0.49 8.39
CA GLY A 478 -24.03 -1.71 8.93
C GLY A 478 -23.02 -2.84 9.10
N SER A 479 -22.23 -3.14 8.05
CA SER A 479 -21.21 -4.21 8.13
C SER A 479 -20.09 -3.86 9.11
N THR A 480 -19.65 -2.61 9.17
CA THR A 480 -18.66 -2.15 10.14
C THR A 480 -19.16 -2.36 11.57
N ILE A 481 -20.42 -2.02 11.87
CA ILE A 481 -20.99 -2.24 13.21
C ILE A 481 -21.04 -3.73 13.55
N THR A 482 -21.51 -4.59 12.64
CA THR A 482 -21.57 -6.05 12.90
C THR A 482 -20.18 -6.64 13.08
N ASP A 483 -19.23 -6.20 12.27
CA ASP A 483 -17.88 -6.77 12.25
C ASP A 483 -17.08 -6.31 13.47
N LEU A 484 -17.21 -5.05 13.88
CA LEU A 484 -16.66 -4.55 15.14
C LEU A 484 -17.27 -5.25 16.35
N TRP A 485 -18.57 -5.54 16.33
CA TRP A 485 -19.23 -6.30 17.39
C TRP A 485 -18.65 -7.71 17.49
N HIS A 486 -18.51 -8.41 16.37
CA HIS A 486 -17.93 -9.76 16.33
C HIS A 486 -16.44 -9.80 16.66
N ALA A 487 -15.70 -8.74 16.37
CA ALA A 487 -14.30 -8.58 16.75
C ALA A 487 -14.10 -8.30 18.27
N GLY A 488 -15.18 -8.18 19.06
CA GLY A 488 -15.10 -7.82 20.47
C GLY A 488 -14.79 -6.33 20.72
N LEU A 489 -14.82 -5.50 19.68
CA LEU A 489 -14.55 -4.07 19.71
C LEU A 489 -15.79 -3.25 20.13
N TYR A 490 -16.46 -3.68 21.20
CA TYR A 490 -17.74 -3.12 21.64
C TYR A 490 -17.73 -1.60 21.84
N PRO A 491 -16.70 -0.97 22.45
CA PRO A 491 -16.71 0.48 22.64
C PRO A 491 -16.71 1.27 21.33
N LEU A 492 -15.95 0.84 20.30
CA LEU A 492 -15.98 1.51 19.01
C LEU A 492 -17.27 1.23 18.26
N CYS A 493 -17.76 -0.02 18.29
CA CYS A 493 -19.04 -0.37 17.71
C CYS A 493 -20.15 0.57 18.23
N VAL A 494 -20.21 0.80 19.54
CA VAL A 494 -21.18 1.72 20.17
C VAL A 494 -20.90 3.17 19.77
N CYS A 495 -19.64 3.62 19.76
CA CYS A 495 -19.29 4.97 19.32
C CYS A 495 -19.70 5.25 17.88
N VAL A 496 -19.40 4.34 16.93
CA VAL A 496 -19.75 4.48 15.50
C VAL A 496 -21.27 4.46 15.33
N LEU A 497 -21.96 3.51 15.95
CA LEU A 497 -23.43 3.44 15.92
C LEU A 497 -24.06 4.73 16.49
N LEU A 498 -23.54 5.21 17.62
CA LEU A 498 -24.09 6.39 18.28
C LEU A 498 -23.82 7.66 17.48
N PHE A 499 -22.57 7.93 17.10
CA PHE A 499 -22.18 9.22 16.51
C PHE A 499 -22.42 9.34 15.00
N SER A 500 -22.45 8.22 14.27
CA SER A 500 -22.69 8.19 12.82
C SER A 500 -24.06 7.62 12.44
N GLY A 501 -24.58 6.70 13.26
CA GLY A 501 -25.88 6.08 13.02
C GLY A 501 -27.05 6.84 13.65
N VAL A 502 -26.97 7.19 14.93
CA VAL A 502 -28.13 7.74 15.68
C VAL A 502 -28.08 9.26 15.79
N TYR A 503 -26.93 9.79 16.19
CA TYR A 503 -26.75 11.20 16.54
C TYR A 503 -27.05 12.18 15.40
N PRO A 504 -26.65 11.94 14.13
CA PRO A 504 -26.94 12.89 13.05
C PRO A 504 -28.46 13.08 12.85
N TYR A 505 -29.23 12.01 12.96
CA TYR A 505 -30.69 12.06 12.85
C TYR A 505 -31.31 12.76 14.06
N MET A 506 -30.87 12.44 15.27
CA MET A 506 -31.31 13.11 16.50
C MET A 506 -31.03 14.61 16.46
N LYS A 507 -29.88 15.03 15.93
CA LYS A 507 -29.51 16.43 15.73
C LYS A 507 -30.46 17.12 14.75
N LEU A 508 -30.72 16.52 13.59
CA LEU A 508 -31.62 17.10 12.57
C LEU A 508 -33.07 17.22 13.08
N LEU A 509 -33.57 16.20 13.77
CA LEU A 509 -34.88 16.26 14.42
C LEU A 509 -34.92 17.30 15.54
N GLY A 510 -33.85 17.41 16.33
CA GLY A 510 -33.69 18.42 17.37
C GLY A 510 -33.73 19.85 16.79
N ILE A 511 -33.06 20.08 15.65
CA ILE A 511 -33.12 21.36 14.93
C ILE A 511 -34.56 21.69 14.56
N LEU A 512 -35.28 20.78 13.89
CA LEU A 512 -36.68 21.01 13.51
C LEU A 512 -37.60 21.22 14.71
N PHE A 513 -37.41 20.44 15.78
CA PHE A 513 -38.22 20.53 16.98
C PHE A 513 -38.02 21.88 17.69
N PHE A 514 -36.78 22.29 17.97
CA PHE A 514 -36.53 23.52 18.71
C PHE A 514 -36.78 24.78 17.89
N THR A 515 -36.50 24.77 16.59
CA THR A 515 -36.74 25.93 15.72
C THR A 515 -38.18 25.98 15.24
N VAL A 516 -38.57 25.11 14.30
CA VAL A 516 -39.83 25.19 13.55
C VAL A 516 -41.03 24.87 14.44
N TRP A 517 -40.95 23.84 15.30
CA TRP A 517 -42.09 23.41 16.11
C TRP A 517 -42.26 24.23 17.41
N ALA A 518 -41.18 24.34 18.19
CA ALA A 518 -41.20 24.98 19.51
C ALA A 518 -40.98 26.50 19.45
N HIS A 519 -40.46 27.05 18.34
CA HIS A 519 -40.08 28.46 18.18
C HIS A 519 -39.11 28.95 19.27
N ARG A 520 -38.17 28.10 19.70
CA ARG A 520 -37.14 28.40 20.73
C ARG A 520 -35.71 28.27 20.16
N PRO A 521 -35.33 29.11 19.19
CA PRO A 521 -34.02 29.02 18.54
C PRO A 521 -32.84 29.37 19.47
N SER A 522 -33.08 30.12 20.55
CA SER A 522 -32.05 30.44 21.55
C SER A 522 -31.90 29.39 22.65
N SER A 523 -32.57 28.23 22.53
CA SER A 523 -32.49 27.20 23.57
C SER A 523 -31.05 26.72 23.76
N ARG A 524 -30.66 26.57 25.03
CA ARG A 524 -29.31 26.07 25.39
C ARG A 524 -29.08 24.65 24.88
N VAL A 525 -30.14 23.84 24.86
CA VAL A 525 -30.11 22.47 24.37
C VAL A 525 -29.80 22.46 22.88
N LEU A 526 -30.42 23.33 22.07
CA LEU A 526 -30.12 23.42 20.64
C LEU A 526 -28.67 23.85 20.38
N LYS A 527 -28.15 24.84 21.12
CA LYS A 527 -26.74 25.24 21.01
C LYS A 527 -25.78 24.11 21.39
N LEU A 528 -26.11 23.35 22.44
CA LEU A 528 -25.31 22.19 22.86
C LEU A 528 -25.33 21.08 21.79
N ILE A 529 -26.51 20.77 21.24
CA ILE A 529 -26.66 19.82 20.12
C ILE A 529 -25.82 20.26 18.91
N ASP A 530 -25.76 21.56 18.63
CA ASP A 530 -24.97 22.10 17.54
C ASP A 530 -23.46 21.99 17.80
N TYR A 531 -22.99 22.31 19.01
CA TYR A 531 -21.58 22.15 19.39
C TYR A 531 -21.10 20.71 19.42
N ILE A 532 -21.94 19.78 19.88
CA ILE A 532 -21.66 18.34 19.84
C ILE A 532 -21.82 17.80 18.40
N GLY A 533 -22.45 18.58 17.51
CA GLY A 533 -22.63 18.31 16.08
C GLY A 533 -21.37 17.86 15.33
N LYS A 534 -20.19 18.33 15.74
CA LYS A 534 -18.91 17.94 15.16
C LYS A 534 -18.53 16.48 15.41
N LEU A 535 -19.05 15.85 16.46
CA LEU A 535 -18.74 14.44 16.80
C LEU A 535 -19.17 13.47 15.69
N SER A 536 -20.10 13.87 14.82
CA SER A 536 -20.46 13.08 13.63
C SER A 536 -19.33 12.92 12.62
N LEU A 537 -18.25 13.72 12.71
CA LEU A 537 -17.03 13.54 11.90
C LEU A 537 -16.12 12.41 12.43
N ILE A 538 -16.43 11.80 13.57
CA ILE A 538 -15.58 10.76 14.18
C ILE A 538 -15.35 9.59 13.24
N ASP A 539 -16.39 9.16 12.51
CA ASP A 539 -16.29 8.04 11.58
C ASP A 539 -15.55 8.42 10.30
N THR A 540 -15.71 9.66 9.83
CA THR A 540 -14.90 10.19 8.72
C THR A 540 -13.41 10.14 9.04
N PHE A 541 -13.02 10.59 10.25
CA PHE A 541 -11.62 10.54 10.69
C PHE A 541 -11.15 9.13 11.05
N ALA A 542 -12.00 8.29 11.64
CA ALA A 542 -11.66 6.91 11.95
C ALA A 542 -11.44 6.10 10.67
N LEU A 543 -12.28 6.27 9.66
CA LEU A 543 -12.11 5.66 8.35
C LEU A 543 -10.85 6.16 7.66
N MET A 544 -10.53 7.47 7.73
CA MET A 544 -9.28 8.01 7.20
C MET A 544 -8.05 7.34 7.84
N VAL A 545 -8.03 7.20 9.17
CA VAL A 545 -6.94 6.52 9.90
C VAL A 545 -6.87 5.04 9.50
N MET A 546 -8.01 4.35 9.46
CA MET A 546 -8.09 2.94 9.09
C MET A 546 -7.63 2.69 7.64
N VAL A 547 -8.09 3.48 6.67
CA VAL A 547 -7.69 3.40 5.27
C VAL A 547 -6.17 3.50 5.16
N SER A 548 -5.55 4.47 5.85
CA SER A 548 -4.10 4.64 5.82
C SER A 548 -3.32 3.48 6.44
N GLY A 549 -3.93 2.71 7.35
CA GLY A 549 -3.33 1.50 7.94
C GLY A 549 -3.54 0.23 7.11
N LEU A 550 -4.59 0.19 6.30
CA LEU A 550 -4.93 -0.95 5.44
C LEU A 550 -4.33 -0.85 4.04
N GLU A 551 -3.98 0.36 3.60
CA GLU A 551 -3.31 0.56 2.32
C GLU A 551 -1.85 0.09 2.42
N ILE A 552 -1.58 -1.05 1.78
CA ILE A 552 -0.25 -1.62 1.68
C ILE A 552 0.19 -1.40 0.24
N PRO A 553 1.17 -0.51 -0.02
CA PRO A 553 1.64 -0.21 -1.37
C PRO A 553 1.92 -1.50 -2.14
N SER A 554 1.46 -1.57 -3.39
CA SER A 554 1.61 -2.73 -4.29
C SER A 554 0.79 -3.98 -3.93
N ILE A 555 0.21 -4.08 -2.72
CA ILE A 555 -0.47 -5.29 -2.26
C ILE A 555 -1.98 -5.08 -2.12
N ALA A 556 -2.37 -4.10 -1.33
CA ALA A 556 -3.75 -3.87 -0.91
C ALA A 556 -4.10 -2.39 -1.09
N TYR A 557 -5.08 -2.13 -1.94
CA TYR A 557 -5.59 -0.80 -2.23
C TYR A 557 -6.97 -0.64 -1.60
N VAL A 558 -7.18 0.46 -0.89
CA VAL A 558 -8.50 0.77 -0.34
C VAL A 558 -9.18 1.79 -1.25
N TRP A 559 -10.26 1.40 -1.90
CA TRP A 559 -11.07 2.28 -2.74
C TRP A 559 -12.15 2.95 -1.89
N ILE A 560 -12.22 4.27 -1.94
CA ILE A 560 -13.26 5.03 -1.25
C ILE A 560 -14.38 5.29 -2.24
N HIS A 561 -15.60 4.92 -1.86
CA HIS A 561 -16.76 5.03 -2.70
C HIS A 561 -17.53 6.33 -2.46
N ARG A 562 -18.42 6.68 -3.38
CA ARG A 562 -19.22 7.92 -3.35
C ARG A 562 -20.01 8.11 -2.06
N SER A 563 -20.46 7.03 -1.45
CA SER A 563 -21.24 7.03 -0.20
C SER A 563 -20.48 7.68 0.96
N PHE A 564 -19.16 7.51 1.06
CA PHE A 564 -18.34 8.14 2.08
C PHE A 564 -18.33 9.66 1.91
N TYR A 565 -18.17 10.15 0.68
CA TYR A 565 -18.26 11.57 0.39
C TYR A 565 -19.67 12.12 0.66
N LEU A 566 -20.72 11.37 0.30
CA LEU A 566 -22.11 11.73 0.66
C LEU A 566 -22.30 11.85 2.19
N PHE A 567 -21.70 10.94 2.98
CA PHE A 567 -21.71 11.03 4.45
C PHE A 567 -21.02 12.31 4.95
N MET A 568 -19.83 12.58 4.42
CA MET A 568 -19.03 13.74 4.79
C MET A 568 -19.77 15.05 4.44
N TYR A 569 -20.33 15.16 3.24
CA TYR A 569 -21.12 16.31 2.83
C TYR A 569 -22.41 16.45 3.63
N ALA A 570 -23.10 15.35 3.94
CA ALA A 570 -24.26 15.37 4.83
C ALA A 570 -23.88 15.91 6.21
N THR A 571 -22.74 15.50 6.76
CA THR A 571 -22.23 15.95 8.04
C THR A 571 -21.89 17.44 8.04
N ILE A 572 -21.17 17.92 7.02
CA ILE A 572 -20.85 19.34 6.82
C ILE A 572 -22.14 20.17 6.68
N LEU A 573 -23.08 19.72 5.86
CA LEU A 573 -24.37 20.36 5.69
C LEU A 573 -25.15 20.40 7.02
N SER A 574 -25.09 19.34 7.82
CA SER A 574 -25.73 19.32 9.14
C SER A 574 -25.14 20.36 10.11
N ILE A 575 -23.82 20.61 10.05
CA ILE A 575 -23.14 21.63 10.87
C ILE A 575 -23.51 23.03 10.37
N ALA A 576 -23.58 23.23 9.05
CA ALA A 576 -24.04 24.48 8.46
C ALA A 576 -25.51 24.79 8.81
N LEU A 577 -26.40 23.79 8.74
CA LEU A 577 -27.81 23.91 9.10
C LEU A 577 -28.02 24.18 10.60
N GLY A 578 -27.23 23.53 11.46
CA GLY A 578 -27.25 23.79 12.90
C GLY A 578 -26.87 25.24 13.23
N ASN A 579 -25.79 25.74 12.62
CA ASN A 579 -25.40 27.15 12.72
C ASN A 579 -26.45 28.11 12.17
N TYR A 580 -27.04 27.78 11.01
CA TYR A 580 -28.11 28.59 10.43
C TYR A 580 -29.31 28.65 11.39
N ALA A 581 -29.71 27.51 11.96
CA ALA A 581 -30.80 27.40 12.92
C ALA A 581 -30.55 28.23 14.20
N THR A 582 -29.34 28.16 14.75
CA THR A 582 -28.98 28.84 16.01
C THR A 582 -28.69 30.33 15.82
N LEU A 583 -28.07 30.75 14.71
CA LEU A 583 -27.55 32.11 14.51
C LEU A 583 -28.33 32.95 13.51
N LEU A 584 -28.98 32.37 12.49
CA LEU A 584 -29.59 33.14 11.39
C LEU A 584 -31.13 33.00 11.32
N TRP A 585 -31.68 31.82 11.60
CA TRP A 585 -33.12 31.58 11.53
C TRP A 585 -33.89 32.49 12.49
N ARG A 586 -34.80 33.33 11.96
CA ARG A 586 -35.51 34.38 12.72
C ARG A 586 -34.60 35.42 13.38
N ALA A 587 -33.44 35.71 12.79
CA ALA A 587 -32.61 36.83 13.23
C ALA A 587 -33.36 38.17 13.16
N GLY A 588 -33.19 38.99 14.20
CA GLY A 588 -33.82 40.32 14.30
C GLY A 588 -35.31 40.27 14.63
N THR A 589 -35.81 39.20 15.24
CA THR A 589 -37.24 39.06 15.59
C THR A 589 -37.46 38.96 17.10
N THR A 590 -38.68 39.21 17.54
CA THR A 590 -39.12 39.10 18.95
C THR A 590 -38.87 37.71 19.55
N LEU A 591 -38.88 36.64 18.75
CA LEU A 591 -38.58 35.27 19.19
C LEU A 591 -37.16 35.10 19.78
N ARG A 592 -36.24 36.01 19.49
CA ARG A 592 -34.89 36.02 20.06
C ARG A 592 -34.67 37.10 21.13
N ARG A 593 -35.67 37.96 21.37
CA ARG A 593 -35.54 39.15 22.22
C ARG A 593 -35.75 38.89 23.71
N GLU A 594 -36.45 37.81 24.09
CA GLU A 594 -36.69 37.45 25.51
C GLU A 594 -35.40 37.36 26.35
N ASP A 595 -34.24 37.11 25.73
CA ASP A 595 -32.94 37.06 26.42
C ASP A 595 -32.25 38.44 26.57
N SER A 596 -32.61 39.45 25.77
CA SER A 596 -31.92 40.75 25.71
C SER A 596 -32.61 41.86 26.51
N GLU A 597 -33.94 41.81 26.66
CA GLU A 597 -34.73 42.92 27.24
C GLU A 597 -34.59 43.06 28.76
N LYS A 598 -34.15 42.01 29.47
CA LYS A 598 -33.82 42.10 30.91
C LYS A 598 -32.54 42.88 31.22
N LYS A 599 -31.77 43.29 30.22
CA LYS A 599 -30.50 44.03 30.40
C LYS A 599 -30.62 45.54 30.20
N GLY A 600 -31.74 46.05 29.68
CA GLY A 600 -31.88 47.46 29.27
C GLY A 600 -32.90 48.30 30.04
N THR A 601 -33.92 47.70 30.64
CA THR A 601 -35.09 48.46 31.13
C THR A 601 -35.07 48.68 32.65
N ARG A 602 -34.05 49.38 33.15
CA ARG A 602 -34.09 50.02 34.47
C ARG A 602 -33.45 51.42 34.48
N GLY A 603 -33.45 52.08 33.31
CA GLY A 603 -33.05 53.48 33.16
C GLY A 603 -34.09 54.25 32.36
N SER A 604 -34.99 54.92 33.08
CA SER A 604 -35.75 56.11 32.68
C SER A 604 -36.47 56.09 31.32
N VAL A 605 -37.74 55.69 31.30
CA VAL A 605 -38.75 56.34 30.44
C VAL A 605 -40.06 56.39 31.22
N ALA A 606 -40.30 57.51 31.90
CA ALA A 606 -41.65 57.98 32.14
C ALA A 606 -42.17 58.50 30.79
N PHE A 607 -43.16 57.82 30.21
CA PHE A 607 -43.89 58.37 29.07
C PHE A 607 -45.34 58.58 29.46
N SER A 608 -45.70 59.87 29.46
CA SER A 608 -47.03 60.43 29.56
C SER A 608 -47.99 59.74 28.60
N SER A 609 -49.15 59.34 29.13
CA SER A 609 -50.35 59.23 28.30
C SER A 609 -50.72 60.64 27.83
N ALA A 610 -50.91 60.81 26.53
CA ALA A 610 -51.61 61.95 25.97
C ALA A 610 -52.54 61.43 24.88
N GLU A 611 -53.81 61.69 25.14
CA GLU A 611 -55.01 61.40 24.38
C GLU A 611 -54.99 62.20 23.07
N VAL A 612 -55.41 61.57 21.98
CA VAL A 612 -55.51 62.20 20.64
C VAL A 612 -56.98 62.48 20.36
N GLU A 613 -57.32 63.76 20.27
CA GLU A 613 -58.53 64.28 19.63
C GLU A 613 -58.11 64.90 18.27
N PRO A 614 -58.87 64.73 17.17
CA PRO A 614 -58.45 65.23 15.87
C PRO A 614 -59.15 66.55 15.52
N ALA A 615 -58.42 67.51 14.97
CA ALA A 615 -59.03 68.68 14.33
C ALA A 615 -58.32 69.10 13.02
N THR A 616 -59.20 69.34 12.07
CA THR A 616 -59.16 69.86 10.70
C THR A 616 -58.42 71.19 10.51
N THR A 617 -57.66 71.26 9.40
CA THR A 617 -57.37 72.39 8.50
C THR A 617 -57.70 73.85 8.89
N SER A 618 -56.70 74.74 8.82
CA SER A 618 -56.56 75.86 7.84
C SER A 618 -55.52 76.92 8.28
N PRO A 619 -54.98 77.77 7.35
CA PRO A 619 -53.74 78.53 7.56
C PRO A 619 -53.94 80.06 7.60
N LEU A 620 -53.06 80.82 8.28
CA LEU A 620 -52.61 82.19 7.91
C LEU A 620 -51.58 82.80 8.91
N GLU A 621 -50.58 83.47 8.34
CA GLU A 621 -49.56 84.41 8.89
C GLU A 621 -50.18 85.72 9.47
N PRO A 622 -49.42 86.76 9.93
CA PRO A 622 -48.06 86.87 10.48
C PRO A 622 -47.92 87.83 11.73
N GLN A 623 -46.70 87.87 12.31
CA GLN A 623 -46.00 88.94 13.07
C GLN A 623 -46.72 89.81 14.13
N VAL A 624 -46.18 89.85 15.37
CA VAL A 624 -45.90 91.10 16.15
C VAL A 624 -44.73 90.87 17.13
N SER A 625 -43.91 91.90 17.29
CA SER A 625 -42.65 92.05 18.04
C SER A 625 -42.76 92.66 19.46
N PHE A 626 -41.71 92.45 20.27
CA PHE A 626 -41.23 93.15 21.51
C PHE A 626 -41.84 92.76 22.89
N PRO A 627 -41.20 93.10 24.05
CA PRO A 627 -39.81 92.81 24.49
C PRO A 627 -39.71 92.31 25.96
N SER A 628 -38.49 91.94 26.36
CA SER A 628 -37.89 91.78 27.71
C SER A 628 -38.72 91.94 28.99
N MET A 629 -38.63 90.97 29.91
CA MET A 629 -37.87 91.08 31.19
C MET A 629 -38.02 89.82 32.07
N ASN A 630 -37.00 89.60 32.92
CA ASN A 630 -36.91 88.68 34.07
C ASN A 630 -36.73 87.20 33.71
N GLY A 631 -35.73 86.46 34.20
CA GLY A 631 -34.92 86.64 35.41
C GLY A 631 -34.85 85.28 36.10
N SER A 632 -33.82 84.49 35.82
CA SER A 632 -33.36 83.38 36.68
C SER A 632 -32.01 82.88 36.19
N SER A 633 -30.96 83.38 36.84
CA SER A 633 -29.61 82.83 36.78
C SER A 633 -29.60 81.44 37.39
N VAL A 634 -29.61 80.40 36.56
CA VAL A 634 -29.21 79.05 36.92
C VAL A 634 -27.74 78.87 36.50
N PRO A 635 -26.85 78.35 37.35
CA PRO A 635 -25.42 78.30 37.06
C PRO A 635 -25.13 77.40 35.86
N ARG A 636 -24.49 78.00 34.86
CA ARG A 636 -23.93 77.35 33.68
C ARG A 636 -22.80 76.43 34.14
N GLY A 637 -23.12 75.17 34.42
CA GLY A 637 -22.14 74.10 34.56
C GLY A 637 -21.34 74.02 33.26
N GLY A 638 -20.07 74.45 33.31
CA GLY A 638 -19.15 74.30 32.19
C GLY A 638 -19.06 72.83 31.76
N PRO A 639 -18.83 72.55 30.47
CA PRO A 639 -18.59 71.18 30.02
C PRO A 639 -17.37 70.66 30.78
N SER A 640 -17.62 69.73 31.70
CA SER A 640 -16.58 68.98 32.39
C SER A 640 -15.73 68.33 31.30
N ALA A 641 -14.47 68.78 31.22
CA ALA A 641 -13.49 68.22 30.31
C ALA A 641 -13.52 66.68 30.46
N PRO A 642 -13.68 65.92 29.37
CA PRO A 642 -13.77 64.48 29.44
C PRO A 642 -12.50 63.95 30.10
N ASN A 643 -12.68 63.30 31.25
CA ASN A 643 -11.66 62.79 32.14
C ASN A 643 -10.55 62.05 31.34
N GLU A 644 -9.42 62.71 31.06
CA GLU A 644 -8.29 62.13 30.29
C GLU A 644 -7.77 60.83 30.94
N ARG A 645 -7.98 60.69 32.25
CA ARG A 645 -7.66 59.48 33.01
C ARG A 645 -8.46 58.26 32.55
N GLU A 646 -9.70 58.46 32.14
CA GLU A 646 -10.59 57.38 31.67
C GLU A 646 -10.29 57.01 30.21
N SER A 647 -9.87 57.98 29.39
CA SER A 647 -9.42 57.74 28.02
C SER A 647 -8.08 56.99 27.96
N ARG A 648 -7.11 57.33 28.84
CA ARG A 648 -5.87 56.54 29.03
C ARG A 648 -6.14 55.14 29.55
N ARG A 649 -7.03 54.98 30.55
CA ARG A 649 -7.40 53.66 31.09
C ARG A 649 -8.07 52.78 30.01
N ARG A 650 -8.94 53.35 29.17
CA ARG A 650 -9.52 52.65 28.01
C ARG A 650 -8.48 52.25 26.96
N ARG A 651 -7.47 53.09 26.68
CA ARG A 651 -6.36 52.74 25.77
C ARG A 651 -5.54 51.58 26.30
N TYR A 652 -5.09 51.63 27.55
CA TYR A 652 -4.36 50.53 28.19
C TYR A 652 -5.16 49.23 28.23
N TRP A 653 -6.45 49.29 28.56
CA TRP A 653 -7.32 48.10 28.54
C TRP A 653 -7.51 47.52 27.14
N ARG A 654 -7.64 48.36 26.09
CA ARG A 654 -7.71 47.88 24.70
C ARG A 654 -6.40 47.23 24.27
N GLN A 655 -5.27 47.75 24.72
CA GLN A 655 -3.94 47.23 24.37
C GLN A 655 -3.66 45.92 25.12
N ALA A 656 -3.98 45.85 26.42
CA ALA A 656 -3.90 44.62 27.21
C ALA A 656 -4.87 43.54 26.70
N ALA A 657 -6.09 43.91 26.29
CA ALA A 657 -7.05 42.98 25.69
C ALA A 657 -6.58 42.45 24.32
N LYS A 658 -5.88 43.27 23.51
CA LYS A 658 -5.27 42.81 22.26
C LYS A 658 -4.13 41.82 22.52
N VAL A 659 -3.23 42.11 23.45
CA VAL A 659 -2.12 41.22 23.80
C VAL A 659 -2.64 39.89 24.39
N GLY A 660 -3.67 39.95 25.23
CA GLY A 660 -4.32 38.76 25.80
C GLY A 660 -5.03 37.87 24.77
N LEU A 661 -5.36 38.38 23.58
CA LEU A 661 -5.97 37.62 22.48
C LEU A 661 -4.92 37.01 21.53
N CYS A 662 -3.77 37.67 21.40
CA CYS A 662 -2.67 37.19 20.55
C CYS A 662 -2.02 35.91 21.11
N ILE A 663 -1.80 35.82 22.42
CA ILE A 663 -1.10 34.68 23.04
C ILE A 663 -1.83 33.34 22.78
N PRO A 664 -3.15 33.20 23.04
CA PRO A 664 -3.87 31.95 22.76
C PRO A 664 -3.90 31.59 21.28
N SER A 665 -3.97 32.59 20.40
CA SER A 665 -3.98 32.37 18.95
C SER A 665 -2.62 31.82 18.46
N MET A 666 -1.52 32.40 18.93
CA MET A 666 -0.18 31.91 18.62
C MET A 666 0.04 30.51 19.19
N LEU A 667 -0.46 30.23 20.40
CA LEU A 667 -0.41 28.90 21.01
C LEU A 667 -1.19 27.88 20.17
N MET A 668 -2.42 28.21 19.73
CA MET A 668 -3.21 27.32 18.86
C MET A 668 -2.50 26.99 17.55
N ILE A 669 -1.88 27.99 16.91
CA ILE A 669 -1.10 27.81 15.67
C ILE A 669 0.13 26.93 15.95
N ALA A 670 0.88 27.23 17.00
CA ALA A 670 2.07 26.46 17.40
C ALA A 670 1.75 25.00 17.75
N CYS A 671 0.57 24.73 18.30
CA CYS A 671 0.10 23.38 18.60
C CYS A 671 -0.43 22.63 17.36
N SER A 672 -0.96 23.34 16.36
CA SER A 672 -1.64 22.70 15.22
C SER A 672 -0.71 22.48 14.02
N ILE A 673 0.14 23.45 13.67
CA ILE A 673 1.03 23.37 12.49
C ILE A 673 1.98 22.15 12.52
N PRO A 674 2.63 21.79 13.64
CA PRO A 674 3.56 20.66 13.66
C PRO A 674 2.93 19.34 13.20
N ALA A 675 1.65 19.11 13.50
CA ALA A 675 0.95 17.89 13.07
C ALA A 675 0.83 17.76 11.54
N TRP A 676 0.85 18.87 10.80
CA TRP A 676 0.75 18.89 9.34
C TRP A 676 2.09 18.63 8.64
N VAL A 677 3.19 19.07 9.25
CA VAL A 677 4.52 19.04 8.64
C VAL A 677 5.36 17.88 9.16
N VAL A 678 5.25 17.57 10.45
CA VAL A 678 6.01 16.52 11.12
C VAL A 678 5.16 15.24 11.16
N PRO A 679 5.76 14.04 11.00
CA PRO A 679 5.00 12.81 11.08
C PRO A 679 4.27 12.66 12.42
N THR A 680 2.98 12.35 12.34
CA THR A 680 2.06 12.16 13.48
C THR A 680 1.85 10.68 13.79
N PHE A 681 1.93 9.83 12.77
CA PHE A 681 1.79 8.38 12.90
C PHE A 681 3.03 7.67 12.39
N ARG A 682 3.36 6.56 13.03
CA ARG A 682 4.27 5.56 12.48
C ARG A 682 3.53 4.24 12.45
N TYR A 683 3.44 3.67 11.25
CA TYR A 683 2.91 2.34 11.03
C TYR A 683 4.08 1.40 10.76
N SER A 684 4.14 0.28 11.46
CA SER A 684 5.11 -0.79 11.24
C SER A 684 4.36 -2.10 11.02
N ILE A 685 4.65 -2.72 9.89
CA ILE A 685 4.11 -4.04 9.53
C ILE A 685 5.16 -5.08 9.94
N GLY A 686 4.75 -6.03 10.75
CA GLY A 686 5.52 -7.22 11.12
C GLY A 686 4.97 -8.48 10.45
N GLY A 687 5.57 -9.63 10.79
CA GLY A 687 5.27 -10.92 10.14
C GLY A 687 5.85 -11.02 8.73
N PHE A 688 5.33 -11.97 7.94
CA PHE A 688 5.80 -12.19 6.56
C PHE A 688 5.60 -10.96 5.65
N ALA A 689 4.57 -10.15 5.92
CA ALA A 689 4.34 -8.90 5.20
C ALA A 689 5.51 -7.89 5.31
N ARG A 690 6.38 -8.00 6.33
CA ARG A 690 7.62 -7.20 6.45
C ARG A 690 8.63 -7.50 5.32
N LEU A 691 8.57 -8.68 4.71
CA LEU A 691 9.42 -9.01 3.55
C LEU A 691 8.97 -8.29 2.29
N LEU A 692 7.66 -8.02 2.18
CA LEU A 692 7.05 -7.42 0.98
C LEU A 692 6.90 -5.90 1.08
N THR A 693 6.91 -5.35 2.30
CA THR A 693 6.71 -3.93 2.54
C THR A 693 7.80 -3.36 3.44
N PRO A 694 8.23 -2.10 3.25
CA PRO A 694 9.27 -1.50 4.07
C PRO A 694 8.88 -1.50 5.55
N PRO A 695 9.85 -1.60 6.47
CA PRO A 695 9.64 -1.88 7.89
C PRO A 695 8.84 -0.80 8.65
N GLY A 696 8.65 0.38 8.07
CA GLY A 696 7.65 1.31 8.59
C GLY A 696 7.45 2.53 7.73
N GLN A 697 6.22 3.03 7.74
CA GLN A 697 5.82 4.26 7.08
C GLN A 697 5.44 5.31 8.12
N SER A 698 6.08 6.47 8.03
CA SER A 698 5.69 7.63 8.82
C SER A 698 4.70 8.48 8.00
N LEU A 699 3.59 8.87 8.64
CA LEU A 699 2.52 9.63 8.00
C LEU A 699 2.38 10.98 8.72
N THR A 700 2.42 12.06 7.95
CA THR A 700 2.01 13.39 8.41
C THR A 700 0.49 13.52 8.32
N LEU A 701 -0.11 14.49 9.02
CA LEU A 701 -1.55 14.76 8.87
C LEU A 701 -1.91 15.17 7.43
N TRP A 702 -0.99 15.81 6.70
CA TRP A 702 -1.15 16.07 5.27
C TRP A 702 -1.29 14.78 4.46
N LYS A 703 -0.36 13.84 4.62
CA LYS A 703 -0.39 12.57 3.89
C LYS A 703 -1.59 11.71 4.29
N LEU A 704 -2.00 11.79 5.55
CA LEU A 704 -3.18 11.11 6.08
C LEU A 704 -4.49 11.67 5.46
N SER A 705 -4.64 12.99 5.44
CA SER A 705 -5.85 13.65 4.92
C SER A 705 -5.94 13.68 3.38
N SER A 706 -4.80 13.57 2.70
CA SER A 706 -4.73 13.36 1.24
C SER A 706 -4.71 11.88 0.84
N LEU A 707 -4.83 10.95 1.80
CA LEU A 707 -4.81 9.50 1.58
C LEU A 707 -3.67 9.06 0.64
N GLY A 708 -2.46 9.53 0.95
CA GLY A 708 -1.27 9.20 0.16
C GLY A 708 -1.06 10.05 -1.11
N GLY A 709 -1.81 11.14 -1.30
CA GLY A 709 -1.68 12.04 -2.46
C GLY A 709 -2.67 11.76 -3.60
N ARG A 710 -3.80 11.14 -3.27
CA ARG A 710 -4.86 10.81 -4.21
C ARG A 710 -5.66 12.04 -4.64
N ASN A 711 -5.94 12.16 -5.94
CA ASN A 711 -6.69 13.30 -6.49
C ASN A 711 -8.16 13.32 -6.04
N ASP A 712 -8.75 12.15 -5.82
CA ASP A 712 -10.10 11.96 -5.25
C ASP A 712 -10.18 12.33 -3.76
N ALA A 713 -9.06 12.49 -3.07
CA ALA A 713 -9.01 12.83 -1.65
C ALA A 713 -8.94 14.35 -1.37
N LEU A 714 -8.99 15.22 -2.38
CA LEU A 714 -8.89 16.68 -2.20
C LEU A 714 -10.00 17.24 -1.31
N ASP A 715 -11.21 16.71 -1.42
CA ASP A 715 -12.33 17.15 -0.57
C ASP A 715 -12.08 16.79 0.90
N LEU A 716 -11.55 15.59 1.17
CA LEU A 716 -11.20 15.17 2.53
C LEU A 716 -10.08 16.05 3.10
N LEU A 717 -9.05 16.34 2.30
CA LEU A 717 -7.98 17.25 2.66
C LEU A 717 -8.52 18.65 3.00
N ALA A 718 -9.40 19.20 2.16
CA ALA A 718 -10.00 20.51 2.39
C ALA A 718 -10.82 20.55 3.69
N VAL A 719 -11.61 19.51 3.95
CA VAL A 719 -12.43 19.40 5.18
C VAL A 719 -11.55 19.26 6.40
N CYS A 720 -10.52 18.40 6.36
CA CYS A 720 -9.55 18.26 7.44
C CYS A 720 -8.80 19.57 7.70
N PHE A 721 -8.29 20.21 6.65
CA PHE A 721 -7.55 21.47 6.76
C PHE A 721 -8.42 22.58 7.35
N PHE A 722 -9.67 22.68 6.91
CA PHE A 722 -10.61 23.65 7.46
C PHE A 722 -10.95 23.37 8.93
N THR A 723 -11.36 22.14 9.25
CA THR A 723 -11.92 21.80 10.59
C THR A 723 -10.85 21.61 11.67
N ILE A 724 -9.63 21.24 11.31
CA ILE A 724 -8.53 20.97 12.25
C ILE A 724 -7.55 22.14 12.34
N LEU A 725 -7.32 22.91 11.28
CA LEU A 725 -6.37 24.04 11.30
C LEU A 725 -7.06 25.40 11.28
N ILE A 726 -7.83 25.70 10.22
CA ILE A 726 -8.37 27.05 10.00
C ILE A 726 -9.41 27.42 11.06
N ALA A 727 -10.45 26.60 11.24
CA ALA A 727 -11.57 26.91 12.12
C ALA A 727 -11.15 27.09 13.59
N PRO A 728 -10.30 26.23 14.18
CA PRO A 728 -9.78 26.43 15.54
C PRO A 728 -8.95 27.70 15.71
N CYS A 729 -8.07 28.00 14.74
CA CYS A 729 -7.25 29.20 14.79
C CYS A 729 -8.11 30.47 14.69
N LEU A 730 -9.06 30.49 13.75
CA LEU A 730 -9.99 31.61 13.60
C LEU A 730 -10.95 31.74 14.79
N TYR A 731 -11.42 30.62 15.36
CA TYR A 731 -12.31 30.64 16.53
C TYR A 731 -11.63 31.32 17.72
N VAL A 732 -10.38 30.95 18.02
CA VAL A 732 -9.62 31.53 19.14
C VAL A 732 -9.22 32.98 18.84
N ALA A 733 -8.81 33.30 17.61
CA ALA A 733 -8.42 34.66 17.21
C ALA A 733 -9.60 35.65 17.19
N LEU A 734 -10.81 35.18 16.88
CA LEU A 734 -12.02 36.00 16.81
C LEU A 734 -12.90 35.85 18.05
N TYR A 735 -12.47 35.09 19.06
CA TYR A 735 -13.23 34.90 20.30
C TYR A 735 -13.45 36.24 21.01
N PRO A 736 -14.68 36.56 21.48
CA PRO A 736 -15.91 35.75 21.47
C PRO A 736 -16.86 36.05 20.30
N LYS A 737 -16.45 36.81 19.28
CA LYS A 737 -17.34 37.33 18.23
C LYS A 737 -17.82 36.27 17.23
N CYS A 738 -17.11 35.15 17.10
CA CYS A 738 -17.38 34.12 16.09
C CYS A 738 -17.81 32.78 16.71
N ALA A 739 -18.93 32.76 17.45
CA ALA A 739 -19.53 31.53 17.97
C ALA A 739 -19.85 30.49 16.87
N PHE A 740 -20.06 30.95 15.63
CA PHE A 740 -20.21 30.11 14.43
C PHE A 740 -19.10 29.06 14.30
N LEU A 741 -17.84 29.44 14.52
CA LEU A 741 -16.69 28.55 14.28
C LEU A 741 -16.54 27.45 15.34
N ALA A 742 -17.19 27.58 16.51
CA ALA A 742 -17.08 26.60 17.58
C ALA A 742 -17.55 25.20 17.16
N SER A 743 -18.62 25.11 16.35
CA SER A 743 -19.15 23.84 15.84
C SER A 743 -18.30 23.22 14.73
N TRP A 744 -17.35 23.98 14.15
CA TRP A 744 -16.46 23.52 13.07
C TRP A 744 -15.09 23.08 13.58
N CYS A 745 -14.76 23.37 14.84
CA CYS A 745 -13.49 22.98 15.44
C CYS A 745 -13.51 21.49 15.78
N ALA A 746 -12.99 20.64 14.90
CA ALA A 746 -13.04 19.18 15.02
C ALA A 746 -11.71 18.53 15.45
N VAL A 747 -10.79 19.32 16.01
CA VAL A 747 -9.47 18.84 16.49
C VAL A 747 -9.60 17.73 17.53
N ASP A 748 -10.54 17.89 18.47
CA ASP A 748 -10.87 16.90 19.49
C ASP A 748 -11.39 15.60 18.87
N VAL A 749 -12.23 15.72 17.84
CA VAL A 749 -12.80 14.58 17.13
C VAL A 749 -11.72 13.78 16.42
N LEU A 750 -10.77 14.47 15.78
CA LEU A 750 -9.60 13.82 15.17
C LEU A 750 -8.77 13.11 16.22
N VAL A 751 -8.40 13.78 17.32
CA VAL A 751 -7.58 13.17 18.38
C VAL A 751 -8.25 11.91 18.95
N ILE A 752 -9.57 11.97 19.20
CA ILE A 752 -10.34 10.80 19.64
C ILE A 752 -10.31 9.70 18.58
N ALA A 753 -10.59 10.02 17.32
CA ALA A 753 -10.57 9.04 16.23
C ALA A 753 -9.20 8.38 16.06
N CYS A 754 -8.11 9.12 16.24
CA CYS A 754 -6.74 8.62 16.18
C CYS A 754 -6.44 7.67 17.34
N VAL A 755 -6.78 8.05 18.58
CA VAL A 755 -6.57 7.18 19.76
C VAL A 755 -7.39 5.89 19.63
N VAL A 756 -8.67 6.02 19.28
CA VAL A 756 -9.58 4.89 19.14
C VAL A 756 -9.13 3.99 17.98
N GLY A 757 -8.83 4.55 16.81
CA GLY A 757 -8.38 3.81 15.64
C GLY A 757 -7.09 3.02 15.92
N LEU A 758 -6.14 3.59 16.65
CA LEU A 758 -4.88 2.91 16.98
C LEU A 758 -5.01 1.79 17.99
N LEU A 759 -5.82 1.98 19.04
CA LEU A 759 -6.10 0.93 20.02
C LEU A 759 -6.75 -0.31 19.36
N GLN A 760 -7.32 -0.13 18.18
CA GLN A 760 -8.20 -1.11 17.56
C GLN A 760 -7.66 -1.67 16.26
N LEU A 761 -6.71 -0.99 15.61
CA LEU A 761 -6.12 -1.46 14.36
C LEU A 761 -5.54 -2.88 14.51
N GLN A 762 -4.88 -3.17 15.62
CA GLN A 762 -4.33 -4.52 15.87
C GLN A 762 -5.43 -5.59 16.00
N GLN A 763 -6.50 -5.29 16.74
CA GLN A 763 -7.62 -6.22 16.92
C GLN A 763 -8.41 -6.41 15.62
N PHE A 764 -8.58 -5.32 14.87
CA PHE A 764 -9.25 -5.34 13.57
C PHE A 764 -8.45 -6.13 12.53
N VAL A 765 -7.14 -5.93 12.44
CA VAL A 765 -6.27 -6.70 11.53
C VAL A 765 -6.31 -8.19 11.86
N ARG A 766 -6.28 -8.55 13.14
CA ARG A 766 -6.46 -9.95 13.58
C ARG A 766 -7.81 -10.52 13.16
N PHE A 767 -8.89 -9.77 13.39
CA PHE A 767 -10.24 -10.17 12.98
C PHE A 767 -10.35 -10.38 11.46
N VAL A 768 -9.79 -9.47 10.66
CA VAL A 768 -9.80 -9.56 9.19
C VAL A 768 -8.99 -10.75 8.68
N LEU A 769 -7.85 -11.04 9.31
CA LEU A 769 -6.96 -12.15 8.92
C LEU A 769 -7.42 -13.52 9.44
N LYS A 770 -8.33 -13.55 10.44
CA LYS A 770 -8.70 -14.70 11.27
C LYS A 770 -7.54 -15.23 12.12
N ASP A 771 -7.88 -15.74 13.30
CA ASP A 771 -6.94 -16.03 14.41
C ASP A 771 -5.77 -16.98 14.05
N ASP A 772 -5.90 -17.84 13.04
CA ASP A 772 -4.85 -18.80 12.66
C ASP A 772 -3.71 -18.19 11.80
N LYS A 773 -3.76 -16.88 11.51
CA LYS A 773 -2.86 -16.24 10.52
C LYS A 773 -1.98 -15.13 11.08
N ASP A 774 -1.76 -15.09 12.39
CA ASP A 774 -0.88 -14.11 13.06
C ASP A 774 0.58 -14.11 12.51
N ILE A 775 1.02 -15.20 11.89
CA ILE A 775 2.35 -15.31 11.24
C ILE A 775 2.45 -14.44 9.97
N LEU A 776 1.34 -14.23 9.26
CA LEU A 776 1.35 -13.59 7.93
C LEU A 776 1.52 -12.07 8.01
N CYS A 777 0.83 -11.40 8.93
CA CYS A 777 0.86 -9.96 9.03
C CYS A 777 0.50 -9.50 10.45
N THR A 778 1.39 -8.73 11.06
CA THR A 778 1.09 -7.99 12.30
C THR A 778 1.17 -6.50 12.02
N ALA A 779 0.23 -5.74 12.58
CA ALA A 779 0.13 -4.31 12.36
C ALA A 779 0.33 -3.59 13.69
N HIS A 780 1.40 -2.81 13.80
CA HIS A 780 1.64 -1.96 14.95
C HIS A 780 1.65 -0.50 14.53
N ALA A 781 0.93 0.32 15.27
CA ALA A 781 0.82 1.73 15.00
C ALA A 781 1.10 2.53 16.28
N SER A 782 2.00 3.51 16.19
CA SER A 782 2.39 4.35 17.32
C SER A 782 2.10 5.81 17.04
N LEU A 783 1.54 6.50 18.03
CA LEU A 783 1.41 7.96 18.02
C LEU A 783 2.76 8.62 18.21
N LEU A 784 3.08 9.58 17.35
CA LEU A 784 4.24 10.43 17.50
C LEU A 784 3.89 11.72 18.24
N TRP A 785 4.92 12.40 18.74
CA TRP A 785 4.76 13.56 19.61
C TRP A 785 3.87 14.71 19.08
N PRO A 786 3.75 14.99 17.76
CA PRO A 786 2.93 16.12 17.30
C PRO A 786 1.43 15.98 17.60
N ILE A 787 0.94 14.79 17.95
CA ILE A 787 -0.45 14.61 18.38
C ILE A 787 -0.71 15.21 19.77
N TYR A 788 0.29 15.27 20.66
CA TYR A 788 0.10 15.77 22.02
C TYR A 788 -0.16 17.28 22.06
N PRO A 789 0.60 18.13 21.33
CA PRO A 789 0.24 19.54 21.15
C PRO A 789 -1.15 19.71 20.53
N LEU A 790 -1.53 18.86 19.57
CA LEU A 790 -2.86 18.89 18.97
C LEU A 790 -3.96 18.57 19.99
N ALA A 791 -3.72 17.63 20.91
CA ALA A 791 -4.62 17.35 22.02
C ALA A 791 -4.72 18.54 22.99
N VAL A 792 -3.61 19.26 23.26
CA VAL A 792 -3.64 20.51 24.04
C VAL A 792 -4.50 21.57 23.33
N ALA A 793 -4.37 21.72 22.00
CA ALA A 793 -5.22 22.60 21.21
C ALA A 793 -6.71 22.22 21.31
N ALA A 794 -7.03 20.93 21.26
CA ALA A 794 -8.40 20.45 21.47
C ALA A 794 -8.96 20.83 22.86
N VAL A 795 -8.17 20.66 23.92
CA VAL A 795 -8.55 21.05 25.29
C VAL A 795 -8.77 22.55 25.38
N LEU A 796 -7.88 23.37 24.80
CA LEU A 796 -8.02 24.83 24.77
C LEU A 796 -9.33 25.25 24.11
N VAL A 797 -9.67 24.69 22.95
CA VAL A 797 -10.95 24.96 22.27
C VAL A 797 -12.14 24.66 23.20
N TRP A 798 -12.14 23.52 23.87
CA TRP A 798 -13.20 23.16 24.83
C TRP A 798 -13.26 24.09 26.03
N VAL A 799 -12.13 24.59 26.54
CA VAL A 799 -12.12 25.59 27.62
C VAL A 799 -12.81 26.88 27.17
N TYR A 800 -12.59 27.33 25.93
CA TYR A 800 -13.28 28.51 25.38
C TYR A 800 -14.78 28.26 25.20
N ILE A 801 -15.18 27.11 24.65
CA ILE A 801 -16.59 26.72 24.50
C ILE A 801 -17.28 26.64 25.88
N ALA A 802 -16.64 25.98 26.85
CA ALA A 802 -17.16 25.84 28.20
C ALA A 802 -17.27 27.20 28.90
N ARG A 803 -16.30 28.10 28.70
CA ARG A 803 -16.35 29.46 29.23
C ARG A 803 -17.52 30.25 28.65
N GLU A 804 -17.74 30.18 27.34
CA GLU A 804 -18.88 30.82 26.67
C GLU A 804 -20.21 30.30 27.24
N PHE A 805 -20.31 28.98 27.39
CA PHE A 805 -21.49 28.33 27.96
C PHE A 805 -21.72 28.73 29.42
N LEU A 806 -20.69 28.70 30.27
CA LEU A 806 -20.76 29.06 31.69
C LEU A 806 -21.08 30.54 31.89
N GLN A 807 -20.50 31.44 31.09
CA GLN A 807 -20.82 32.88 31.16
C GLN A 807 -22.31 33.13 30.90
N HIS A 808 -22.93 32.41 29.96
CA HIS A 808 -24.38 32.44 29.74
C HIS A 808 -25.21 31.83 30.87
N VAL A 809 -24.68 30.86 31.61
CA VAL A 809 -25.36 30.27 32.76
C VAL A 809 -25.31 31.20 33.97
N PHE A 810 -24.13 31.71 34.33
CA PHE A 810 -23.92 32.53 35.52
C PHE A 810 -24.54 33.92 35.43
N THR A 811 -24.47 34.59 34.26
CA THR A 811 -25.15 35.88 34.08
C THR A 811 -26.65 35.77 34.35
N ARG A 812 -27.29 34.64 34.01
CA ARG A 812 -28.71 34.42 34.29
C ARG A 812 -29.02 34.15 35.78
N LYS A 813 -28.13 33.44 36.49
CA LYS A 813 -28.27 33.22 37.94
C LYS A 813 -28.12 34.52 38.73
N ALA A 814 -27.15 35.37 38.37
CA ALA A 814 -26.96 36.68 38.99
C ALA A 814 -28.18 37.60 38.80
N LEU A 815 -28.86 37.51 37.63
CA LEU A 815 -30.09 38.25 37.33
C LEU A 815 -31.35 37.71 38.04
N THR A 816 -31.33 36.46 38.51
CA THR A 816 -32.48 35.84 39.20
C THR A 816 -32.34 35.85 40.72
N ALA A 817 -31.13 36.02 41.25
CA ALA A 817 -30.84 36.06 42.69
C ALA A 817 -30.87 37.47 43.31
N MET A 818 -31.04 38.55 42.53
CA MET A 818 -31.26 39.88 43.12
C MET A 818 -32.70 39.98 43.64
N PRO A 819 -32.93 40.16 44.96
CA PRO A 819 -34.25 40.44 45.47
C PRO A 819 -34.79 41.73 44.83
N PRO A 820 -36.11 41.85 44.63
CA PRO A 820 -36.69 43.12 44.22
C PRO A 820 -36.32 44.16 45.29
N ASN A 821 -35.43 45.10 44.96
CA ASN A 821 -35.25 46.30 45.78
C ASN A 821 -36.63 46.96 45.93
N PRO A 822 -37.06 47.26 47.18
CA PRO A 822 -38.32 47.95 47.44
C PRO A 822 -38.37 49.33 46.80
#